data_AF-A6BJ43-F1
#
_entry.id   AF-A6BJ43-F1
#
_cell.length_a   1.000
_cell.length_b   1.000
_cell.length_c   1.000
_cell.angle_alpha   90.00
_cell.angle_beta   90.00
_cell.angle_gamma   90.00
#
_symmetry.space_group_name_H-M   'P 1'
#
loop_
_entity.id
_entity.type
_entity.pdbx_description
1 polymer ?
#
loop_
_entity_poly.entity_id
_entity_poly.type
_entity_poly.pdbx_seq_one_letter_code
_entity_poly.pdbx_strand_id
1 'polypeptide(L)'
;MNKNRKMKRKIAASVAVGMSVMMGVTPAFAASGTSDSDVYKEETVYVNAKASGKTDKVTVSNWLKNSGSVSGNLEDESTLSDIKNVKGDEKYTADGDKLTWTTDSEDIYYQGTTDKKLPVSVKLKYYLDGKEMKPSELKGKSGHLKITVDYKNNEKKNVSVDGKDTEVYTPFVMMTGMILPNETFSNVTIDNGKIISDGNKNIVVGFGMPGLKDSLNLSSEETDKVTIPESLSIEADVKDFTMSSTYTVALSDLLDDVDMDSIVNVDDLQNALDDLEDAALQLVSGSDTLADGAGTLADGVNSYTEGVDTLNAGIQKYLGSNGELNGSVTEYVNGVNKVVKGVQDYTSGVNTLADGVSSYVDGEKQLAVGASQLTQLSTGLKQVQSAISQLEAATDGKGATTEDLQAASKALAAGTAQMKAALGTEEVKSLMSQVNSMVTTGNTLMEETKTLSGTLTEGIEKPLTTIGQTLQSMQESLKNIDAAQTALQNACKNINEVVASDNQTIKAAKTAAKNSSDSIAASIKTLEAKYAGISDKNSEEAKQLQSSISALKSAKASTDSVQNLKELTGIDTTKMPTIDVDSLKAGAATIMTNAATLQKSSEALSKALPELKKQLKSIEDAEGVLAQAGQLSTLTGSVDQLNAGMQGLNSAIGTLHSNLATLNNATSAQFPTAIRGITALNKGFAQLSGYNDSLVSGANKLKSNSPTLVAGVNTLQSGTNQLASGLNTLGSQMSSGSATLAANSGALRSGASELQSGAKELAEGMAKFDKEGTSKLKSTVEDELGDVLDRIDVLTSENCKYSTFSGKDKAMDGNVKFVIETDAIE
;
A
#
# COMPACT_ATOMS: atom_id res chain seq x y z
N MET A 1 45.63 47.79 -10.17
CA MET A 1 47.05 48.10 -9.89
C MET A 1 47.37 49.59 -9.67
N ASN A 2 46.59 50.57 -10.18
CA ASN A 2 46.88 52.00 -10.00
C ASN A 2 46.38 52.60 -8.65
N LYS A 3 45.29 52.06 -8.05
CA LYS A 3 44.73 52.52 -6.75
C LYS A 3 45.67 52.24 -5.55
N ASN A 4 46.27 51.05 -5.47
CA ASN A 4 47.25 50.68 -4.43
C ASN A 4 48.50 51.59 -4.39
N ARG A 5 48.82 52.31 -5.49
CA ARG A 5 49.92 53.28 -5.53
C ARG A 5 49.54 54.64 -4.94
N LYS A 6 48.28 55.07 -5.05
CA LYS A 6 47.77 56.32 -4.47
C LYS A 6 47.63 56.21 -2.95
N MET A 7 47.03 55.12 -2.45
CA MET A 7 46.87 54.87 -1.02
C MET A 7 48.23 54.73 -0.30
N LYS A 8 49.19 53.98 -0.88
CA LYS A 8 50.56 53.90 -0.35
C LYS A 8 51.29 55.25 -0.30
N ARG A 9 51.02 56.18 -1.24
CA ARG A 9 51.63 57.52 -1.25
C ARG A 9 51.01 58.45 -0.21
N LYS A 10 49.69 58.42 0.00
CA LYS A 10 49.00 59.24 1.01
C LYS A 10 49.30 58.79 2.45
N ILE A 11 49.28 57.49 2.73
CA ILE A 11 49.65 56.92 4.05
C ILE A 11 51.12 57.23 4.36
N ALA A 12 52.02 57.11 3.37
CA ALA A 12 53.42 57.50 3.55
C ALA A 12 53.60 58.99 3.83
N ALA A 13 52.78 59.87 3.23
CA ALA A 13 52.83 61.31 3.48
C ALA A 13 52.31 61.70 4.88
N SER A 14 51.22 61.10 5.36
CA SER A 14 50.67 61.36 6.70
C SER A 14 51.53 60.78 7.83
N VAL A 15 52.10 59.58 7.63
CA VAL A 15 53.09 59.01 8.56
C VAL A 15 54.39 59.83 8.59
N ALA A 16 54.83 60.38 7.45
CA ALA A 16 55.99 61.28 7.39
C ALA A 16 55.78 62.62 8.12
N VAL A 17 54.53 63.10 8.22
CA VAL A 17 54.18 64.27 9.05
C VAL A 17 54.31 63.93 10.54
N GLY A 18 53.80 62.78 10.98
CA GLY A 18 53.95 62.33 12.38
C GLY A 18 55.41 62.10 12.79
N MET A 19 56.25 61.55 11.89
CA MET A 19 57.67 61.32 12.16
C MET A 19 58.53 62.59 12.08
N SER A 20 58.19 63.57 11.24
CA SER A 20 58.97 64.82 11.15
C SER A 20 58.77 65.74 12.37
N VAL A 21 57.56 65.76 12.95
CA VAL A 21 57.28 66.42 14.23
C VAL A 21 58.07 65.76 15.38
N MET A 22 58.14 64.43 15.42
CA MET A 22 58.94 63.68 16.42
C MET A 22 60.46 63.93 16.35
N MET A 23 60.99 64.38 15.21
CA MET A 23 62.43 64.61 15.00
C MET A 23 62.88 66.06 15.24
N GLY A 24 62.01 66.96 15.71
CA GLY A 24 62.38 68.32 16.10
C GLY A 24 62.79 69.25 14.95
N VAL A 25 62.51 68.87 13.70
CA VAL A 25 62.66 69.72 12.51
C VAL A 25 61.28 70.05 12.00
N THR A 26 60.86 71.33 12.06
CA THR A 26 59.63 71.80 11.42
C THR A 26 59.83 71.82 9.91
N PRO A 27 59.20 70.94 9.12
CA PRO A 27 59.26 71.06 7.68
C PRO A 27 58.05 71.86 7.20
N ALA A 28 58.28 72.86 6.36
CA ALA A 28 57.28 73.24 5.37
C ALA A 28 57.31 72.17 4.28
N PHE A 29 56.52 71.11 4.40
CA PHE A 29 56.33 70.15 3.30
C PHE A 29 54.86 70.01 2.94
N ALA A 30 54.63 70.14 1.64
CA ALA A 30 53.34 70.05 0.99
C ALA A 30 52.81 68.61 1.04
N ALA A 31 51.66 68.43 1.67
CA ALA A 31 50.82 67.27 1.42
C ALA A 31 50.16 67.45 0.04
N SER A 32 50.42 66.53 -0.89
CA SER A 32 49.71 66.48 -2.17
C SER A 32 48.29 65.94 -1.94
N GLY A 33 47.35 66.83 -1.64
CA GLY A 33 45.92 66.55 -1.72
C GLY A 33 45.47 66.61 -3.17
N THR A 34 44.66 65.65 -3.60
CA THR A 34 43.95 65.69 -4.89
C THR A 34 42.48 65.92 -4.55
N SER A 35 42.12 67.17 -4.23
CA SER A 35 40.73 67.63 -4.35
C SER A 35 40.56 68.22 -5.75
N ASP A 36 39.39 68.03 -6.36
CA ASP A 36 39.01 68.72 -7.61
C ASP A 36 38.45 70.12 -7.33
N SER A 37 38.44 70.57 -6.06
CA SER A 37 38.02 71.90 -5.65
C SER A 37 39.12 72.95 -5.93
N ASP A 38 38.73 74.10 -6.47
CA ASP A 38 39.61 75.24 -6.75
C ASP A 38 40.29 75.82 -5.49
N VAL A 39 39.69 75.59 -4.32
CA VAL A 39 40.19 76.00 -3.01
C VAL A 39 39.93 74.90 -1.99
N TYR A 40 40.89 74.66 -1.08
CA TYR A 40 40.84 73.57 -0.10
C TYR A 40 41.48 73.96 1.24
N LYS A 41 40.87 73.62 2.38
CA LYS A 41 41.39 73.91 3.73
C LYS A 41 41.99 72.67 4.40
N GLU A 42 43.26 72.73 4.76
CA GLU A 42 43.88 71.79 5.70
C GLU A 42 44.04 72.42 7.07
N GLU A 43 43.47 71.78 8.09
CA GLU A 43 43.60 72.19 9.49
C GLU A 43 44.47 71.18 10.24
N THR A 44 45.50 71.69 10.93
CA THR A 44 46.30 70.92 11.88
C THR A 44 46.07 71.47 13.27
N VAL A 45 45.36 70.72 14.10
CA VAL A 45 45.06 71.07 15.49
C VAL A 45 46.17 70.52 16.38
N TYR A 46 47.10 71.38 16.79
CA TYR A 46 48.14 71.04 17.76
C TYR A 46 47.60 71.18 19.17
N VAL A 47 47.68 70.09 19.94
CA VAL A 47 47.22 70.01 21.31
C VAL A 47 48.43 69.70 22.20
N ASN A 48 48.86 70.68 22.98
CA ASN A 48 49.81 70.44 24.05
C ASN A 48 49.06 69.98 25.30
N ALA A 49 49.43 68.82 25.82
CA ALA A 49 48.80 68.20 26.97
C ALA A 49 49.84 67.85 28.03
N LYS A 50 49.43 67.81 29.30
CA LYS A 50 50.25 67.22 30.37
C LYS A 50 50.52 65.75 30.08
N ALA A 51 51.56 65.18 30.70
CA ALA A 51 51.90 63.75 30.60
C ALA A 51 50.73 62.80 30.87
N SER A 52 49.67 63.22 31.59
CA SER A 52 48.44 62.44 31.79
C SER A 52 47.44 62.49 30.62
N GLY A 53 47.72 63.25 29.56
CA GLY A 53 46.79 63.58 28.47
C GLY A 53 45.85 64.77 28.75
N LYS A 54 46.01 65.49 29.86
CA LYS A 54 45.17 66.67 30.17
C LYS A 54 45.59 67.86 29.31
N THR A 55 44.70 68.33 28.43
CA THR A 55 44.93 69.49 27.57
C THR A 55 45.35 70.73 28.35
N ASP A 56 46.37 71.43 27.86
CA ASP A 56 46.89 72.69 28.38
C ASP A 56 46.61 73.83 27.39
N LYS A 57 47.06 73.66 26.14
CA LYS A 57 46.90 74.66 25.08
C LYS A 57 46.54 74.01 23.75
N VAL A 58 45.59 74.58 23.03
CA VAL A 58 45.23 74.18 21.67
C VAL A 58 45.56 75.31 20.70
N THR A 59 46.33 74.97 19.67
CA THR A 59 46.69 75.89 18.60
C THR A 59 46.34 75.26 17.27
N VAL A 60 45.59 75.97 16.44
CA VAL A 60 45.11 75.45 15.16
C VAL A 60 45.87 76.17 14.05
N SER A 61 46.53 75.40 13.19
CA SER A 61 47.22 75.88 12.00
C SER A 61 46.38 75.54 10.77
N ASN A 62 45.93 76.57 10.07
CA ASN A 62 45.11 76.45 8.89
C ASN A 62 45.94 76.78 7.65
N TRP A 63 45.81 75.94 6.63
CA TRP A 63 46.39 76.11 5.31
C TRP A 63 45.25 76.11 4.29
N LEU A 64 44.96 77.29 3.74
CA LEU A 64 44.06 77.43 2.61
C LEU A 64 44.88 77.28 1.35
N LYS A 65 44.73 76.14 0.68
CA LYS A 65 45.33 75.86 -0.62
C LYS A 65 44.54 76.56 -1.69
N ASN A 66 45.24 77.40 -2.45
CA ASN A 66 44.70 78.07 -3.62
C ASN A 66 45.41 77.46 -4.82
N SER A 67 44.71 76.71 -5.68
CA SER A 67 45.33 76.07 -6.86
C SER A 67 45.74 77.07 -7.96
N GLY A 68 45.82 78.36 -7.63
CA GLY A 68 45.99 79.49 -8.53
C GLY A 68 44.67 80.07 -9.05
N SER A 69 43.53 79.49 -8.66
CA SER A 69 42.20 79.78 -9.21
C SER A 69 41.57 81.08 -8.67
N VAL A 70 42.03 81.61 -7.53
CA VAL A 70 41.49 82.84 -6.92
C VAL A 70 42.59 83.91 -6.80
N SER A 71 42.50 85.00 -7.57
CA SER A 71 43.29 86.23 -7.38
C SER A 71 42.34 87.34 -6.91
N GLY A 72 42.59 87.92 -5.74
CA GLY A 72 41.70 88.87 -5.06
C GLY A 72 41.30 88.41 -3.66
N ASN A 73 39.98 88.37 -3.39
CA ASN A 73 39.45 88.02 -2.07
C ASN A 73 39.17 86.52 -1.97
N LEU A 74 39.86 85.85 -1.05
CA LEU A 74 39.64 84.46 -0.65
C LEU A 74 38.84 84.45 0.66
N GLU A 75 37.67 83.82 0.65
CA GLU A 75 36.80 83.73 1.83
C GLU A 75 37.05 82.42 2.61
N ASP A 76 37.01 82.52 3.93
CA ASP A 76 37.11 81.41 4.86
C ASP A 76 36.25 81.69 6.10
N GLU A 77 35.97 80.68 6.90
CA GLU A 77 35.33 80.83 8.21
C GLU A 77 36.26 80.28 9.30
N SER A 78 36.38 81.00 10.41
CA SER A 78 37.24 80.62 11.53
C SER A 78 36.70 81.16 12.85
N THR A 79 36.52 80.26 13.80
CA THR A 79 36.16 80.51 15.20
C THR A 79 37.40 80.68 16.09
N LEU A 80 38.60 80.82 15.50
CA LEU A 80 39.85 80.96 16.25
C LEU A 80 40.03 82.37 16.80
N SER A 81 40.64 82.46 17.96
CA SER A 81 41.12 83.70 18.57
C SER A 81 42.61 83.92 18.28
N ASP A 82 43.07 85.16 18.37
CA ASP A 82 44.48 85.54 18.15
C ASP A 82 45.06 85.09 16.79
N ILE A 83 44.26 85.23 15.72
CA ILE A 83 44.64 84.83 14.38
C ILE A 83 45.85 85.63 13.88
N LYS A 84 46.85 84.92 13.38
CA LYS A 84 48.08 85.47 12.80
C LYS A 84 48.36 84.81 11.47
N ASN A 85 48.69 85.60 10.46
CA ASN A 85 49.37 85.08 9.27
C ASN A 85 50.76 84.58 9.71
N VAL A 86 51.07 83.32 9.41
CA VAL A 86 52.32 82.67 9.81
C VAL A 86 53.27 82.44 8.64
N LYS A 87 52.84 82.68 7.40
CA LYS A 87 53.68 82.56 6.20
C LYS A 87 53.12 83.44 5.08
N GLY A 88 53.87 84.48 4.72
CA GLY A 88 53.50 85.49 3.73
C GLY A 88 53.18 86.85 4.37
N ASP A 89 52.85 87.83 3.55
CA ASP A 89 52.53 89.22 3.96
C ASP A 89 51.05 89.59 3.70
N GLU A 90 50.22 88.61 3.34
CA GLU A 90 48.80 88.76 3.04
C GLU A 90 48.03 89.23 4.27
N LYS A 91 47.08 90.14 4.04
CA LYS A 91 46.23 90.72 5.08
C LYS A 91 44.84 90.13 5.01
N TYR A 92 44.18 90.09 6.16
CA TYR A 92 42.78 89.68 6.26
C TYR A 92 41.92 90.76 6.91
N THR A 93 40.64 90.73 6.58
CA THR A 93 39.57 91.40 7.33
C THR A 93 38.65 90.35 7.94
N ALA A 94 38.18 90.58 9.16
CA ALA A 94 37.24 89.69 9.84
C ALA A 94 35.89 90.38 10.06
N ASP A 95 34.80 89.68 9.75
CA ASP A 95 33.42 90.07 10.07
C ASP A 95 32.72 88.87 10.75
N GLY A 96 32.63 88.93 12.08
CA GLY A 96 32.27 87.76 12.88
C GLY A 96 33.28 86.62 12.68
N ASP A 97 32.77 85.41 12.39
CA ASP A 97 33.58 84.23 12.10
C ASP A 97 34.08 84.20 10.64
N LYS A 98 33.65 85.13 9.78
CA LYS A 98 34.07 85.17 8.37
C LYS A 98 35.39 85.91 8.23
N LEU A 99 36.35 85.28 7.55
CA LEU A 99 37.64 85.85 7.18
C LEU A 99 37.68 86.10 5.67
N THR A 100 38.15 87.28 5.28
CA THR A 100 38.45 87.58 3.88
C THR A 100 39.92 87.92 3.76
N TRP A 101 40.67 87.05 3.08
CA TRP A 101 42.09 87.20 2.80
C TRP A 101 42.29 87.83 1.43
N THR A 102 43.17 88.81 1.32
CA THR A 102 43.60 89.32 0.02
C THR A 102 44.83 88.55 -0.44
N THR A 103 44.68 87.73 -1.49
CA THR A 103 45.74 86.87 -2.05
C THR A 103 45.93 87.11 -3.55
N ASP A 104 47.16 87.00 -4.04
CA ASP A 104 47.48 86.99 -5.48
C ASP A 104 47.76 85.57 -5.95
N SER A 105 46.73 84.72 -5.91
CA SER A 105 46.81 83.29 -6.27
C SER A 105 47.69 82.42 -5.36
N GLU A 106 48.21 82.96 -4.26
CA GLU A 106 49.03 82.26 -3.27
C GLU A 106 48.19 81.55 -2.20
N ASP A 107 48.77 80.51 -1.61
CA ASP A 107 48.24 79.81 -0.44
C ASP A 107 48.24 80.72 0.81
N ILE A 108 47.22 80.59 1.65
CA ILE A 108 47.17 81.29 2.94
C ILE A 108 47.51 80.33 4.07
N TYR A 109 48.44 80.73 4.95
CA TYR A 109 48.76 80.01 6.18
C TYR A 109 48.51 80.91 7.39
N TYR A 110 47.56 80.53 8.22
CA TYR A 110 47.30 81.27 9.45
C TYR A 110 47.15 80.35 10.65
N GLN A 111 47.45 80.89 11.82
CA GLN A 111 47.38 80.17 13.07
C GLN A 111 46.57 80.96 14.09
N GLY A 112 45.79 80.26 14.90
CA GLY A 112 45.05 80.86 16.02
C GLY A 112 44.91 79.89 17.19
N THR A 113 44.33 80.36 18.28
CA THR A 113 44.06 79.59 19.50
C THR A 113 42.56 79.38 19.69
N THR A 114 42.17 78.38 20.49
CA THR A 114 40.76 78.12 20.77
C THR A 114 40.59 77.35 22.08
N ASP A 115 39.46 77.58 22.75
CA ASP A 115 39.02 76.82 23.93
C ASP A 115 37.94 75.76 23.57
N LYS A 116 37.70 75.54 22.27
CA LYS A 116 36.73 74.53 21.78
C LYS A 116 37.12 73.13 22.26
N LYS A 117 36.13 72.36 22.72
CA LYS A 117 36.33 70.97 23.12
C LYS A 117 36.82 70.13 21.93
N LEU A 118 37.80 69.28 22.17
CA LEU A 118 38.37 68.41 21.15
C LEU A 118 37.41 67.24 20.83
N PRO A 119 37.20 66.90 19.55
CA PRO A 119 36.37 65.76 19.14
C PRO A 119 37.01 64.43 19.54
N VAL A 120 38.33 64.39 19.68
CA VAL A 120 39.08 63.24 20.18
C VAL A 120 40.06 63.66 21.27
N SER A 121 40.31 62.75 22.21
CA SER A 121 41.23 62.99 23.33
C SER A 121 42.00 61.73 23.68
N VAL A 122 43.15 61.91 24.31
CA VAL A 122 44.01 60.82 24.81
C VAL A 122 44.10 60.91 26.33
N LYS A 123 44.15 59.77 26.99
CA LYS A 123 44.44 59.69 28.43
C LYS A 123 45.50 58.64 28.67
N LEU A 124 46.64 59.06 29.21
CA LEU A 124 47.74 58.17 29.55
C LEU A 124 47.67 57.84 31.03
N LYS A 125 47.68 56.54 31.35
CA LYS A 125 47.85 56.04 32.71
C LYS A 125 49.12 55.20 32.77
N TYR A 126 49.80 55.27 33.90
CA TYR A 126 51.07 54.61 34.13
C TYR A 126 50.94 53.71 35.34
N TYR A 127 51.44 52.48 35.23
CA TYR A 127 51.46 51.53 36.33
C TYR A 127 52.87 51.02 36.51
N LEU A 128 53.43 51.15 37.71
CA LEU A 128 54.74 50.58 38.06
C LEU A 128 54.52 49.44 39.05
N ASP A 129 55.02 48.25 38.70
CA ASP A 129 54.81 47.00 39.46
C ASP A 129 53.33 46.75 39.79
N GLY A 130 52.45 47.05 38.82
CA GLY A 130 51.00 46.88 38.94
C GLY A 130 50.26 47.98 39.73
N LYS A 131 50.95 48.99 40.26
CA LYS A 131 50.33 50.13 40.97
C LYS A 131 50.24 51.35 40.06
N GLU A 132 49.05 51.97 39.96
CA GLU A 132 48.86 53.22 39.22
C GLU A 132 49.69 54.35 39.84
N MET A 133 50.44 55.07 39.02
CA MET A 133 51.36 56.13 39.42
C MET A 133 51.01 57.44 38.73
N LYS A 134 51.23 58.58 39.41
CA LYS A 134 51.20 59.88 38.73
C LYS A 134 52.48 60.09 37.91
N PRO A 135 52.42 60.81 36.77
CA PRO A 135 53.61 61.10 35.98
C PRO A 135 54.77 61.69 36.79
N SER A 136 54.49 62.61 37.72
CA SER A 136 55.49 63.25 38.59
C SER A 136 56.17 62.29 39.59
N GLU A 137 55.60 61.12 39.84
CA GLU A 137 56.10 60.13 40.81
C GLU A 137 56.96 59.05 40.15
N LEU A 138 56.98 59.00 38.81
CA LEU A 138 57.70 57.98 38.03
C LEU A 138 59.16 58.33 37.81
N LYS A 139 59.53 59.62 37.84
CA LYS A 139 60.91 60.09 37.60
C LYS A 139 61.92 59.29 38.43
N GLY A 140 62.87 58.67 37.74
CA GLY A 140 63.98 57.91 38.32
C GLY A 140 63.59 56.59 39.00
N LYS A 141 62.34 56.15 38.87
CA LYS A 141 61.89 54.84 39.38
C LYS A 141 62.34 53.71 38.46
N SER A 142 62.48 52.53 39.03
CA SER A 142 62.81 51.30 38.28
C SER A 142 61.80 50.21 38.67
N GLY A 143 61.43 49.35 37.73
CA GLY A 143 60.41 48.31 37.93
C GLY A 143 59.75 47.92 36.61
N HIS A 144 58.67 47.16 36.67
CA HIS A 144 57.88 46.79 35.50
C HIS A 144 56.83 47.86 35.22
N LEU A 145 56.94 48.55 34.08
CA LEU A 145 56.06 49.64 33.69
C LEU A 145 55.02 49.17 32.67
N LYS A 146 53.76 49.51 32.91
CA LYS A 146 52.68 49.46 31.93
C LYS A 146 52.16 50.88 31.67
N ILE A 147 52.09 51.28 30.41
CA ILE A 147 51.49 52.52 29.95
C ILE A 147 50.24 52.18 29.17
N THR A 148 49.09 52.69 29.57
CA THR A 148 47.84 52.57 28.81
C THR A 148 47.45 53.93 28.23
N VAL A 149 47.27 54.00 26.92
CA VAL A 149 46.73 55.16 26.21
C VAL A 149 45.28 54.86 25.83
N ASP A 150 44.35 55.45 26.58
CA ASP A 150 42.93 55.36 26.28
C ASP A 150 42.58 56.45 25.25
N TYR A 151 42.03 56.06 24.10
CA TYR A 151 41.48 56.99 23.14
C TYR A 151 40.00 57.22 23.43
N LYS A 152 39.56 58.48 23.39
CA LYS A 152 38.14 58.79 23.53
C LYS A 152 37.67 59.66 22.40
N ASN A 153 36.65 59.17 21.69
CA ASN A 153 35.87 59.91 20.72
C ASN A 153 34.69 60.58 21.44
N ASN A 154 34.55 61.89 21.25
CA ASN A 154 33.49 62.71 21.82
C ASN A 154 32.56 63.27 20.73
N GLU A 155 32.80 62.98 19.46
CA GLU A 155 32.02 63.47 18.33
C GLU A 155 31.04 62.39 17.86
N LYS A 156 29.76 62.72 17.89
CA LYS A 156 28.67 61.85 17.47
C LYS A 156 27.78 62.55 16.44
N LYS A 157 27.20 61.78 15.54
CA LYS A 157 26.23 62.22 14.54
C LYS A 157 24.97 61.36 14.63
N ASN A 158 23.81 62.00 14.48
CA ASN A 158 22.57 61.28 14.24
C ASN A 158 22.44 61.08 12.73
N VAL A 159 22.32 59.81 12.33
CA VAL A 159 22.23 59.38 10.94
C VAL A 159 21.09 58.39 10.80
N SER A 160 20.49 58.33 9.61
CA SER A 160 19.46 57.34 9.30
C SER A 160 20.13 56.08 8.76
N VAL A 161 20.04 54.98 9.50
CA VAL A 161 20.40 53.63 9.04
C VAL A 161 19.06 52.89 8.87
N ASP A 162 18.74 52.41 7.67
CA ASP A 162 17.45 51.76 7.36
C ASP A 162 16.20 52.52 7.82
N GLY A 163 16.20 53.84 7.62
CA GLY A 163 15.08 54.71 8.00
C GLY A 163 14.91 54.91 9.51
N LYS A 164 15.84 54.44 10.34
CA LYS A 164 15.86 54.64 11.80
C LYS A 164 16.97 55.63 12.19
N ASP A 165 16.60 56.62 12.99
CA ASP A 165 17.54 57.57 13.59
C ASP A 165 18.48 56.83 14.57
N THR A 166 19.75 56.72 14.20
CA THR A 166 20.79 56.04 14.97
C THR A 166 21.94 57.02 15.26
N GLU A 167 22.42 57.00 16.50
CA GLU A 167 23.57 57.80 16.90
C GLU A 167 24.87 57.01 16.65
N VAL A 168 25.76 57.54 15.82
CA VAL A 168 27.06 56.93 15.49
C VAL A 168 28.20 57.88 15.83
N TYR A 169 29.38 57.35 16.12
CA TYR A 169 30.59 58.16 16.28
C TYR A 169 31.16 58.56 14.94
N THR A 170 31.60 59.81 14.82
CA THR A 170 32.40 60.24 13.67
C THR A 170 33.71 59.45 13.66
N PRO A 171 34.09 58.80 12.55
CA PRO A 171 35.25 57.92 12.55
C PRO A 171 36.56 58.70 12.71
N PHE A 172 37.39 58.27 13.66
CA PHE A 172 38.76 58.75 13.83
C PHE A 172 39.72 57.59 13.98
N VAL A 173 40.86 57.66 13.28
CA VAL A 173 41.99 56.76 13.50
C VAL A 173 43.04 57.50 14.32
N MET A 174 43.28 57.02 15.54
CA MET A 174 44.29 57.52 16.46
C MET A 174 45.57 56.73 16.26
N MET A 175 46.71 57.38 16.07
CA MET A 175 48.02 56.76 15.96
C MET A 175 48.95 57.37 16.99
N THR A 176 49.42 56.59 17.97
CA THR A 176 50.34 57.08 19.01
C THR A 176 51.73 56.52 18.81
N GLY A 177 52.71 57.41 18.77
CA GLY A 177 54.12 57.06 18.77
C GLY A 177 54.83 57.47 20.06
N MET A 178 55.68 56.58 20.56
CA MET A 178 56.53 56.81 21.73
C MET A 178 57.97 56.42 21.40
N ILE A 179 58.93 57.21 21.88
CA ILE A 179 60.35 56.93 21.77
C ILE A 179 60.84 56.47 23.13
N LEU A 180 61.33 55.23 23.21
CA LEU A 180 61.74 54.55 24.43
C LEU A 180 63.24 54.22 24.35
N PRO A 181 64.13 54.99 25.00
CA PRO A 181 65.57 54.75 24.97
C PRO A 181 65.97 53.38 25.57
N ASN A 182 66.88 52.64 24.94
CA ASN A 182 67.29 51.31 25.41
C ASN A 182 68.08 51.36 26.74
N GLU A 183 68.65 52.51 27.10
CA GLU A 183 69.33 52.72 28.39
C GLU A 183 68.34 52.70 29.58
N THR A 184 67.09 53.09 29.33
CA THR A 184 66.03 53.24 30.33
C THR A 184 64.99 52.12 30.22
N PHE A 185 64.66 51.67 29.01
CA PHE A 185 63.61 50.68 28.73
C PHE A 185 64.19 49.40 28.14
N SER A 186 63.77 48.26 28.68
CA SER A 186 64.08 46.92 28.17
C SER A 186 62.81 46.07 28.12
N ASN A 187 62.82 44.98 27.35
CA ASN A 187 61.67 44.06 27.21
C ASN A 187 60.36 44.76 26.79
N VAL A 188 60.45 45.75 25.90
CA VAL A 188 59.29 46.51 25.42
C VAL A 188 58.34 45.61 24.62
N THR A 189 57.05 45.64 24.98
CA THR A 189 55.95 44.98 24.27
C THR A 189 54.78 45.94 24.05
N ILE A 190 53.95 45.66 23.07
CA ILE A 190 52.78 46.47 22.68
C ILE A 190 51.63 45.52 22.32
N ASP A 191 50.41 45.86 22.73
CA ASP A 191 49.20 45.06 22.44
C ASP A 191 48.68 45.23 21.01
N ASN A 192 48.64 46.47 20.50
CA ASN A 192 48.24 46.78 19.14
C ASN A 192 49.15 47.84 18.51
N GLY A 193 50.15 47.36 17.76
CA GLY A 193 51.07 48.22 17.03
C GLY A 193 52.37 47.53 16.65
N LYS A 194 53.39 48.35 16.39
CA LYS A 194 54.70 47.88 15.97
C LYS A 194 55.81 48.54 16.78
N ILE A 195 56.81 47.74 17.14
CA ILE A 195 58.06 48.20 17.73
C ILE A 195 59.12 48.23 16.63
N ILE A 196 59.81 49.36 16.50
CA ILE A 196 60.89 49.58 15.55
C ILE A 196 62.13 49.95 16.37
N SER A 197 63.16 49.12 16.34
CA SER A 197 64.43 49.44 17.00
C SER A 197 65.40 50.05 16.00
N ASP A 198 66.09 51.13 16.38
CA ASP A 198 67.16 51.74 15.58
C ASP A 198 68.58 51.38 16.08
N GLY A 199 68.66 50.45 17.04
CA GLY A 199 69.90 50.03 17.71
C GLY A 199 70.14 50.72 19.06
N ASN A 200 69.68 51.96 19.24
CA ASN A 200 69.89 52.74 20.47
C ASN A 200 68.57 53.05 21.23
N LYS A 201 67.44 53.06 20.53
CA LYS A 201 66.10 53.32 21.08
C LYS A 201 65.04 52.47 20.38
N ASN A 202 63.95 52.21 21.08
CA ASN A 202 62.74 51.58 20.54
C ASN A 202 61.70 52.67 20.23
N ILE A 203 61.26 52.75 18.98
CA ILE A 203 60.11 53.55 18.57
C ILE A 203 58.91 52.63 18.55
N VAL A 204 57.93 52.92 19.39
CA VAL A 204 56.68 52.16 19.47
C VAL A 204 55.60 52.97 18.77
N VAL A 205 54.90 52.38 17.82
CA VAL A 205 53.77 53.00 17.13
C VAL A 205 52.56 52.10 17.25
N GLY A 206 51.53 52.56 17.96
CA GLY A 206 50.24 51.90 18.09
C GLY A 206 49.12 52.71 17.44
N PHE A 207 47.98 52.07 17.23
CA PHE A 207 46.79 52.75 16.70
C PHE A 207 45.51 52.33 17.43
N GLY A 208 44.44 53.10 17.24
CA GLY A 208 43.10 52.75 17.71
C GLY A 208 42.00 53.54 17.00
N MET A 209 40.78 53.01 17.03
CA MET A 209 39.59 53.55 16.36
C MET A 209 38.46 53.71 17.39
N PRO A 210 38.54 54.73 18.28
CA PRO A 210 37.61 54.87 19.38
C PRO A 210 36.16 55.08 18.91
N GLY A 211 35.24 54.26 19.43
CA GLY A 211 33.80 54.37 19.14
C GLY A 211 33.35 53.69 17.84
N LEU A 212 34.27 53.10 17.06
CA LEU A 212 33.91 52.37 15.84
C LEU A 212 33.12 51.09 16.17
N LYS A 213 33.52 50.38 17.24
CA LYS A 213 32.84 49.18 17.74
C LYS A 213 31.37 49.44 18.05
N ASP A 214 31.10 50.51 18.80
CA ASP A 214 29.74 50.91 19.18
C ASP A 214 28.92 51.36 17.97
N SER A 215 29.55 52.05 17.02
CA SER A 215 28.86 52.56 15.82
C SER A 215 28.43 51.44 14.87
N LEU A 216 29.21 50.35 14.81
CA LEU A 216 28.88 49.13 14.08
C LEU A 216 27.84 48.26 14.80
N ASN A 217 27.51 48.57 16.07
CA ASN A 217 26.54 47.82 16.89
C ASN A 217 26.82 46.31 16.92
N LEU A 218 28.11 45.95 16.98
CA LEU A 218 28.53 44.56 17.05
C LEU A 218 28.07 43.95 18.38
N SER A 219 27.38 42.81 18.32
CA SER A 219 26.99 42.02 19.48
C SER A 219 28.22 41.48 20.22
N SER A 220 28.03 41.08 21.48
CA SER A 220 29.14 40.60 22.32
C SER A 220 29.93 39.45 21.68
N GLU A 221 29.26 38.52 20.98
CA GLU A 221 29.88 37.39 20.29
C GLU A 221 30.66 37.79 19.02
N GLU A 222 30.21 38.82 18.30
CA GLU A 222 30.90 39.34 17.12
C GLU A 222 32.20 40.06 17.50
N THR A 223 32.19 40.70 18.68
CA THR A 223 33.33 41.48 19.17
C THR A 223 34.52 40.65 19.63
N ASP A 224 34.31 39.36 19.91
CA ASP A 224 35.38 38.40 20.20
C ASP A 224 36.10 37.94 18.93
N LYS A 225 35.45 38.03 17.75
CA LYS A 225 36.00 37.61 16.45
C LYS A 225 36.70 38.74 15.69
N VAL A 226 36.31 40.00 15.96
CA VAL A 226 36.86 41.19 15.27
C VAL A 226 37.51 42.11 16.29
N THR A 227 38.85 42.16 16.32
CA THR A 227 39.60 43.04 17.21
C THR A 227 39.68 44.45 16.63
N ILE A 228 38.80 45.35 17.09
CA ILE A 228 38.88 46.79 16.83
C ILE A 228 39.54 47.46 18.04
N PRO A 229 40.80 47.89 17.95
CA PRO A 229 41.54 48.44 19.09
C PRO A 229 41.00 49.84 19.44
N GLU A 230 40.54 50.03 20.68
CA GLU A 230 40.06 51.33 21.18
C GLU A 230 41.05 52.02 22.12
N SER A 231 42.10 51.30 22.51
CA SER A 231 43.18 51.78 23.37
C SER A 231 44.50 51.11 22.97
N LEU A 232 45.58 51.53 23.62
CA LEU A 232 46.92 51.05 23.39
C LEU A 232 47.60 50.77 24.73
N SER A 233 48.17 49.58 24.91
CA SER A 233 48.95 49.18 26.09
C SER A 233 50.38 48.85 25.70
N ILE A 234 51.33 49.49 26.39
CA ILE A 234 52.77 49.29 26.22
C ILE A 234 53.32 48.81 27.57
N GLU A 235 54.07 47.72 27.56
CA GLU A 235 54.72 47.19 28.77
C GLU A 235 56.23 47.11 28.56
N ALA A 236 57.01 47.47 29.58
CA ALA A 236 58.47 47.46 29.52
C ALA A 236 59.07 47.39 30.93
N ASP A 237 60.25 46.78 31.05
CA ASP A 237 61.06 46.87 32.26
C ASP A 237 61.89 48.15 32.20
N VAL A 238 61.76 49.00 33.23
CA VAL A 238 62.39 50.32 33.26
C VAL A 238 63.42 50.47 34.37
N LYS A 239 64.50 51.20 34.08
CA LYS A 239 65.53 51.61 35.03
C LYS A 239 65.75 53.12 34.93
N ASP A 240 65.71 53.81 36.07
CA ASP A 240 65.85 55.28 36.14
C ASP A 240 64.90 56.00 35.17
N PHE A 241 63.59 55.76 35.34
CA PHE A 241 62.58 56.13 34.37
C PHE A 241 62.61 57.63 34.02
N THR A 242 62.78 57.89 32.73
CA THR A 242 62.57 59.16 32.03
C THR A 242 61.89 58.87 30.70
N MET A 243 60.98 59.72 30.26
CA MET A 243 60.25 59.51 29.02
C MET A 243 60.11 60.81 28.24
N SER A 244 60.48 60.80 26.96
CA SER A 244 60.23 61.92 26.06
C SER A 244 58.74 62.13 25.81
N SER A 245 58.38 63.27 25.24
CA SER A 245 57.00 63.57 24.84
C SER A 245 56.40 62.45 23.98
N THR A 246 55.11 62.15 24.19
CA THR A 246 54.38 61.20 23.32
C THR A 246 53.58 61.96 22.27
N TYR A 247 53.54 61.46 21.04
CA TYR A 247 52.77 62.09 19.96
C TYR A 247 51.63 61.20 19.52
N THR A 248 50.41 61.70 19.55
CA THR A 248 49.23 61.03 18.98
C THR A 248 48.69 61.85 17.82
N VAL A 249 48.58 61.24 16.65
CA VAL A 249 47.95 61.83 15.47
C VAL A 249 46.55 61.24 15.33
N ALA A 250 45.52 62.09 15.27
CA ALA A 250 44.17 61.67 14.90
C ALA A 250 43.87 62.07 13.46
N LEU A 251 43.45 61.10 12.66
CA LEU A 251 43.05 61.28 11.26
C LEU A 251 41.55 61.01 11.12
N SER A 252 40.81 61.91 10.49
CA SER A 252 39.37 61.77 10.20
C SER A 252 39.06 61.32 8.76
N ASP A 253 40.06 61.29 7.89
CA ASP A 253 39.92 61.06 6.44
C ASP A 253 40.43 59.68 5.99
N LEU A 254 40.96 58.87 6.91
CA LEU A 254 41.64 57.62 6.57
C LEU A 254 40.68 56.51 6.09
N LEU A 255 39.41 56.57 6.49
CA LEU A 255 38.40 55.57 6.11
C LEU A 255 37.74 55.87 4.76
N ASP A 256 37.70 57.14 4.33
CA ASP A 256 37.07 57.59 3.06
C ASP A 256 37.68 56.92 1.80
N ASP A 257 38.97 56.55 1.83
CA ASP A 257 39.67 55.97 0.69
C ASP A 257 39.52 54.43 0.62
N VAL A 258 38.81 53.80 1.56
CA VAL A 258 38.56 52.35 1.57
C VAL A 258 37.21 52.05 0.91
N ASP A 259 37.28 51.56 -0.32
CA ASP A 259 36.15 51.19 -1.18
C ASP A 259 35.50 49.87 -0.69
N MET A 260 34.62 49.98 0.31
CA MET A 260 33.99 48.83 1.00
C MET A 260 32.96 48.10 0.12
N ASP A 261 32.27 48.80 -0.77
CA ASP A 261 31.35 48.26 -1.78
C ASP A 261 32.00 47.15 -2.63
N SER A 262 33.32 47.23 -2.85
CA SER A 262 34.07 46.25 -3.65
C SER A 262 34.47 44.98 -2.89
N ILE A 263 34.28 44.94 -1.57
CA ILE A 263 34.78 43.86 -0.70
C ILE A 263 33.73 42.76 -0.52
N VAL A 264 32.43 43.05 -0.65
CA VAL A 264 31.36 42.04 -0.58
C VAL A 264 30.19 42.42 -1.53
N ASN A 265 30.05 41.73 -2.67
CA ASN A 265 28.87 41.90 -3.53
C ASN A 265 27.70 41.09 -2.96
N VAL A 266 27.06 41.62 -1.92
CA VAL A 266 25.99 40.94 -1.17
C VAL A 266 24.75 40.70 -2.03
N ASP A 267 24.48 41.58 -3.01
CA ASP A 267 23.39 41.40 -3.97
C ASP A 267 23.54 40.09 -4.77
N ASP A 268 24.75 39.77 -5.24
CA ASP A 268 25.02 38.51 -5.95
C ASP A 268 24.87 37.29 -5.03
N LEU A 269 25.15 37.45 -3.73
CA LEU A 269 24.99 36.39 -2.74
C LEU A 269 23.51 36.17 -2.39
N GLN A 270 22.74 37.24 -2.22
CA GLN A 270 21.29 37.21 -1.99
C GLN A 270 20.57 36.55 -3.16
N ASN A 271 20.84 36.99 -4.40
CA ASN A 271 20.26 36.37 -5.59
C ASN A 271 20.58 34.85 -5.68
N ALA A 272 21.81 34.45 -5.33
CA ALA A 272 22.17 33.03 -5.33
C ALA A 272 21.49 32.23 -4.19
N LEU A 273 21.13 32.89 -3.08
CA LEU A 273 20.38 32.29 -1.97
C LEU A 273 18.89 32.19 -2.31
N ASP A 274 18.34 33.18 -3.03
CA ASP A 274 16.98 33.14 -3.60
C ASP A 274 16.83 31.98 -4.58
N ASP A 275 17.75 31.86 -5.54
CA ASP A 275 17.76 30.75 -6.51
C ASP A 275 17.85 29.38 -5.80
N LEU A 276 18.59 29.31 -4.68
CA LEU A 276 18.75 28.10 -3.89
C LEU A 276 17.47 27.75 -3.10
N GLU A 277 16.81 28.75 -2.52
CA GLU A 277 15.53 28.57 -1.83
C GLU A 277 14.43 28.13 -2.82
N ASP A 278 14.33 28.77 -3.99
CA ASP A 278 13.39 28.37 -5.05
C ASP A 278 13.62 26.92 -5.50
N ALA A 279 14.87 26.51 -5.65
CA ALA A 279 15.21 25.13 -5.99
C ALA A 279 14.85 24.14 -4.87
N ALA A 280 15.02 24.54 -3.60
CA ALA A 280 14.62 23.73 -2.45
C ALA A 280 13.09 23.59 -2.37
N LEU A 281 12.34 24.66 -2.59
CA LEU A 281 10.87 24.64 -2.67
C LEU A 281 10.35 23.73 -3.78
N GLN A 282 10.98 23.77 -4.96
CA GLN A 282 10.64 22.83 -6.04
C GLN A 282 10.92 21.37 -5.66
N LEU A 283 12.02 21.12 -4.93
CA LEU A 283 12.36 19.79 -4.46
C LEU A 283 11.37 19.27 -3.40
N VAL A 284 10.97 20.14 -2.46
CA VAL A 284 9.89 19.87 -1.49
C VAL A 284 8.61 19.48 -2.22
N SER A 285 8.16 20.32 -3.16
CA SER A 285 6.96 20.06 -3.96
C SER A 285 7.03 18.75 -4.75
N GLY A 286 8.19 18.44 -5.35
CA GLY A 286 8.41 17.19 -6.05
C GLY A 286 8.37 15.97 -5.13
N SER A 287 8.92 16.08 -3.92
CA SER A 287 8.87 15.02 -2.92
C SER A 287 7.48 14.80 -2.32
N ASP A 288 6.70 15.87 -2.10
CA ASP A 288 5.29 15.77 -1.70
C ASP A 288 4.47 15.05 -2.77
N THR A 289 4.66 15.42 -4.04
CA THR A 289 4.00 14.76 -5.17
C THR A 289 4.32 13.25 -5.24
N LEU A 290 5.57 12.87 -4.93
CA LEU A 290 5.97 11.46 -4.85
C LEU A 290 5.28 10.75 -3.67
N ALA A 291 5.22 11.39 -2.50
CA ALA A 291 4.54 10.84 -1.33
C ALA A 291 3.04 10.62 -1.58
N ASP A 292 2.37 11.60 -2.20
CA ASP A 292 0.96 11.49 -2.61
C ASP A 292 0.74 10.38 -3.64
N GLY A 293 1.62 10.29 -4.64
CA GLY A 293 1.60 9.22 -5.64
C GLY A 293 1.79 7.82 -5.02
N ALA A 294 2.74 7.69 -4.10
CA ALA A 294 2.98 6.44 -3.38
C ALA A 294 1.80 6.07 -2.46
N GLY A 295 1.12 7.05 -1.86
CA GLY A 295 -0.13 6.84 -1.13
C GLY A 295 -1.26 6.34 -2.02
N THR A 296 -1.43 6.94 -3.20
CA THR A 296 -2.43 6.50 -4.19
C THR A 296 -2.18 5.06 -4.65
N LEU A 297 -0.92 4.68 -4.91
CA LEU A 297 -0.53 3.31 -5.21
C LEU A 297 -0.86 2.36 -4.05
N ALA A 298 -0.54 2.73 -2.81
CA ALA A 298 -0.82 1.92 -1.63
C ALA A 298 -2.33 1.66 -1.47
N ASP A 299 -3.17 2.68 -1.68
CA ASP A 299 -4.63 2.55 -1.65
C ASP A 299 -5.16 1.64 -2.78
N GLY A 300 -4.60 1.77 -3.99
CA GLY A 300 -4.91 0.90 -5.12
C GLY A 300 -4.53 -0.56 -4.88
N VAL A 301 -3.35 -0.79 -4.29
CA VAL A 301 -2.90 -2.13 -3.88
C VAL A 301 -3.79 -2.69 -2.77
N ASN A 302 -4.18 -1.89 -1.77
CA ASN A 302 -5.12 -2.33 -0.73
C ASN A 302 -6.44 -2.81 -1.35
N SER A 303 -7.03 -2.00 -2.23
CA SER A 303 -8.28 -2.35 -2.95
C SER A 303 -8.16 -3.65 -3.75
N TYR A 304 -7.01 -3.87 -4.42
CA TYR A 304 -6.72 -5.16 -5.07
C TYR A 304 -6.69 -6.31 -4.08
N THR A 305 -5.92 -6.15 -3.00
CA THR A 305 -5.72 -7.23 -2.03
C THR A 305 -7.04 -7.62 -1.37
N GLU A 306 -7.94 -6.67 -1.11
CA GLU A 306 -9.30 -6.94 -0.64
C GLU A 306 -10.14 -7.73 -1.65
N GLY A 307 -10.00 -7.41 -2.95
CA GLY A 307 -10.62 -8.19 -4.03
C GLY A 307 -10.09 -9.63 -4.09
N VAL A 308 -8.78 -9.82 -3.90
CA VAL A 308 -8.15 -11.15 -3.83
C VAL A 308 -8.60 -11.91 -2.60
N ASP A 309 -8.67 -11.26 -1.44
CA ASP A 309 -9.15 -11.87 -0.20
C ASP A 309 -10.62 -12.31 -0.34
N THR A 310 -11.45 -11.49 -1.00
CA THR A 310 -12.84 -11.82 -1.32
C THR A 310 -12.96 -13.03 -2.25
N LEU A 311 -12.13 -13.08 -3.31
CA LEU A 311 -12.06 -14.23 -4.20
C LEU A 311 -11.65 -15.49 -3.44
N ASN A 312 -10.55 -15.41 -2.67
CA ASN A 312 -10.05 -16.53 -1.91
C ASN A 312 -11.13 -17.03 -0.94
N ALA A 313 -11.81 -16.14 -0.23
CA ALA A 313 -12.94 -16.50 0.63
C ALA A 313 -14.07 -17.20 -0.15
N GLY A 314 -14.42 -16.71 -1.35
CA GLY A 314 -15.38 -17.36 -2.23
C GLY A 314 -14.93 -18.76 -2.68
N ILE A 315 -13.68 -18.92 -3.08
CA ILE A 315 -13.10 -20.21 -3.46
C ILE A 315 -13.11 -21.17 -2.28
N GLN A 316 -12.67 -20.74 -1.08
CA GLN A 316 -12.71 -21.62 0.08
C GLN A 316 -14.14 -22.00 0.47
N LYS A 317 -15.09 -21.06 0.37
CA LYS A 317 -16.52 -21.30 0.66
C LYS A 317 -17.13 -22.35 -0.27
N TYR A 318 -16.87 -22.28 -1.58
CA TYR A 318 -17.51 -23.17 -2.56
C TYR A 318 -16.67 -24.42 -2.86
N LEU A 319 -15.36 -24.27 -3.00
CA LEU A 319 -14.42 -25.27 -3.51
C LEU A 319 -13.39 -25.76 -2.49
N GLY A 320 -13.34 -25.20 -1.28
CA GLY A 320 -12.47 -25.69 -0.21
C GLY A 320 -12.78 -27.14 0.16
N SER A 321 -11.94 -27.77 0.98
CA SER A 321 -12.13 -29.18 1.38
C SER A 321 -13.51 -29.45 2.00
N ASN A 322 -14.09 -28.46 2.67
CA ASN A 322 -15.44 -28.50 3.24
C ASN A 322 -16.43 -27.54 2.53
N GLY A 323 -16.12 -27.15 1.28
CA GLY A 323 -16.91 -26.17 0.54
C GLY A 323 -18.27 -26.70 0.08
N GLU A 324 -19.21 -25.78 -0.17
CA GLU A 324 -20.60 -26.10 -0.55
C GLU A 324 -20.69 -27.00 -1.79
N LEU A 325 -19.81 -26.80 -2.79
CA LEU A 325 -19.79 -27.61 -4.00
C LEU A 325 -19.23 -29.01 -3.74
N ASN A 326 -18.18 -29.13 -2.92
CA ASN A 326 -17.60 -30.43 -2.57
C ASN A 326 -18.60 -31.29 -1.77
N GLY A 327 -19.33 -30.65 -0.85
CA GLY A 327 -20.44 -31.27 -0.14
C GLY A 327 -21.55 -31.74 -1.09
N SER A 328 -21.98 -30.88 -2.01
CA SER A 328 -23.02 -31.20 -3.01
C SER A 328 -22.61 -32.34 -3.94
N VAL A 329 -21.35 -32.39 -4.36
CA VAL A 329 -20.79 -33.48 -5.17
C VAL A 329 -20.79 -34.79 -4.40
N THR A 330 -20.39 -34.75 -3.13
CA THR A 330 -20.42 -35.95 -2.26
C THR A 330 -21.83 -36.49 -2.10
N GLU A 331 -22.81 -35.61 -1.87
CA GLU A 331 -24.22 -35.98 -1.79
C GLU A 331 -24.75 -36.54 -3.12
N TYR A 332 -24.36 -35.93 -4.24
CA TYR A 332 -24.69 -36.39 -5.58
C TYR A 332 -24.13 -37.80 -5.87
N VAL A 333 -22.85 -38.04 -5.59
CA VAL A 333 -22.20 -39.37 -5.70
C VAL A 333 -22.93 -40.40 -4.84
N ASN A 334 -23.28 -40.04 -3.61
CA ASN A 334 -24.06 -40.90 -2.71
C ASN A 334 -25.45 -41.22 -3.27
N GLY A 335 -26.14 -40.23 -3.85
CA GLY A 335 -27.43 -40.41 -4.52
C GLY A 335 -27.33 -41.36 -5.72
N VAL A 336 -26.31 -41.20 -6.56
CA VAL A 336 -26.09 -42.08 -7.72
C VAL A 336 -25.75 -43.49 -7.28
N ASN A 337 -24.94 -43.67 -6.24
CA ASN A 337 -24.66 -45.01 -5.67
C ASN A 337 -25.94 -45.68 -5.13
N LYS A 338 -26.90 -44.91 -4.58
CA LYS A 338 -28.22 -45.45 -4.20
C LYS A 338 -29.03 -45.90 -5.41
N VAL A 339 -29.05 -45.13 -6.51
CA VAL A 339 -29.72 -45.55 -7.76
C VAL A 339 -29.08 -46.81 -8.33
N VAL A 340 -27.75 -46.90 -8.36
CA VAL A 340 -27.02 -48.10 -8.81
C VAL A 340 -27.47 -49.32 -8.01
N LYS A 341 -27.47 -49.20 -6.67
CA LYS A 341 -27.95 -50.25 -5.77
C LYS A 341 -29.42 -50.61 -6.05
N GLY A 342 -30.30 -49.63 -6.18
CA GLY A 342 -31.73 -49.85 -6.46
C GLY A 342 -31.99 -50.55 -7.79
N VAL A 343 -31.24 -50.21 -8.85
CA VAL A 343 -31.32 -50.88 -10.16
C VAL A 343 -30.80 -52.33 -10.09
N GLN A 344 -29.75 -52.60 -9.31
CA GLN A 344 -29.25 -53.96 -9.08
C GLN A 344 -30.27 -54.81 -8.31
N ASP A 345 -30.86 -54.25 -7.25
CA ASP A 345 -31.89 -54.90 -6.44
C ASP A 345 -33.15 -55.17 -7.29
N TYR A 346 -33.59 -54.19 -8.09
CA TYR A 346 -34.70 -54.34 -9.04
C TYR A 346 -34.42 -55.43 -10.09
N THR A 347 -33.24 -55.43 -10.70
CA THR A 347 -32.86 -56.44 -11.71
C THR A 347 -32.86 -57.85 -11.12
N SER A 348 -32.38 -58.00 -9.89
CA SER A 348 -32.41 -59.28 -9.16
C SER A 348 -33.85 -59.73 -8.85
N GLY A 349 -34.71 -58.80 -8.44
CA GLY A 349 -36.13 -59.07 -8.23
C GLY A 349 -36.89 -59.43 -9.50
N VAL A 350 -36.60 -58.77 -10.63
CA VAL A 350 -37.16 -59.11 -11.95
C VAL A 350 -36.75 -60.52 -12.38
N ASN A 351 -35.49 -60.92 -12.16
CA ASN A 351 -35.04 -62.28 -12.46
C ASN A 351 -35.82 -63.31 -11.65
N THR A 352 -35.97 -63.06 -10.35
CA THR A 352 -36.73 -63.94 -9.43
C THR A 352 -38.18 -64.05 -9.88
N LEU A 353 -38.83 -62.92 -10.18
CA LEU A 353 -40.21 -62.87 -10.67
C LEU A 353 -40.39 -63.63 -12.00
N ALA A 354 -39.46 -63.48 -12.94
CA ALA A 354 -39.53 -64.18 -14.23
C ALA A 354 -39.35 -65.70 -14.08
N ASP A 355 -38.41 -66.12 -13.22
CA ASP A 355 -38.18 -67.55 -12.94
C ASP A 355 -39.38 -68.15 -12.18
N GLY A 356 -39.97 -67.39 -11.25
CA GLY A 356 -41.18 -67.76 -10.54
C GLY A 356 -42.42 -67.83 -11.44
N VAL A 357 -42.59 -66.87 -12.36
CA VAL A 357 -43.64 -66.92 -13.41
C VAL A 357 -43.46 -68.13 -14.31
N SER A 358 -42.23 -68.46 -14.73
CA SER A 358 -41.98 -69.68 -15.53
C SER A 358 -42.38 -70.93 -14.75
N SER A 359 -41.98 -71.02 -13.48
CA SER A 359 -42.31 -72.15 -12.60
C SER A 359 -43.83 -72.28 -12.38
N TYR A 360 -44.51 -71.14 -12.26
CA TYR A 360 -45.97 -71.05 -12.15
C TYR A 360 -46.67 -71.60 -13.40
N VAL A 361 -46.25 -71.14 -14.58
CA VAL A 361 -46.82 -71.58 -15.86
C VAL A 361 -46.55 -73.06 -16.12
N ASP A 362 -45.37 -73.56 -15.76
CA ASP A 362 -45.07 -74.99 -15.90
C ASP A 362 -45.92 -75.85 -14.96
N GLY A 363 -46.16 -75.39 -13.73
CA GLY A 363 -47.11 -76.02 -12.80
C GLY A 363 -48.55 -76.00 -13.34
N GLU A 364 -48.97 -74.91 -13.97
CA GLU A 364 -50.28 -74.81 -14.60
C GLU A 364 -50.44 -75.78 -15.79
N LYS A 365 -49.43 -75.90 -16.65
CA LYS A 365 -49.45 -76.87 -17.75
C LYS A 365 -49.58 -78.30 -17.24
N GLN A 366 -48.87 -78.64 -16.16
CA GLN A 366 -49.01 -79.95 -15.51
C GLN A 366 -50.43 -80.16 -14.98
N LEU A 367 -51.03 -79.13 -14.40
CA LEU A 367 -52.37 -79.15 -13.88
C LEU A 367 -53.43 -79.28 -15.00
N ALA A 368 -53.26 -78.59 -16.12
CA ALA A 368 -54.11 -78.72 -17.31
C ALA A 368 -54.06 -80.15 -17.90
N VAL A 369 -52.88 -80.79 -17.89
CA VAL A 369 -52.74 -82.21 -18.27
C VAL A 369 -53.51 -83.11 -17.32
N GLY A 370 -53.39 -82.91 -16.00
CA GLY A 370 -54.14 -83.70 -15.01
C GLY A 370 -55.66 -83.44 -15.07
N ALA A 371 -56.09 -82.21 -15.30
CA ALA A 371 -57.51 -81.88 -15.49
C ALA A 371 -58.09 -82.50 -16.78
N SER A 372 -57.29 -82.57 -17.84
CA SER A 372 -57.69 -83.24 -19.08
C SER A 372 -57.94 -84.73 -18.86
N GLN A 373 -57.21 -85.39 -17.94
CA GLN A 373 -57.46 -86.78 -17.55
C GLN A 373 -58.83 -86.97 -16.88
N LEU A 374 -59.37 -85.94 -16.19
CA LEU A 374 -60.73 -85.97 -15.64
C LEU A 374 -61.82 -85.99 -16.71
N THR A 375 -61.50 -85.72 -17.99
CA THR A 375 -62.46 -85.90 -19.09
C THR A 375 -62.88 -87.36 -19.25
N GLN A 376 -62.00 -88.31 -18.90
CA GLN A 376 -62.34 -89.73 -18.85
C GLN A 376 -63.36 -90.02 -17.75
N LEU A 377 -63.23 -89.37 -16.59
CA LEU A 377 -64.22 -89.43 -15.51
C LEU A 377 -65.58 -88.86 -15.97
N SER A 378 -65.60 -87.74 -16.70
CA SER A 378 -66.82 -87.20 -17.29
C SER A 378 -67.49 -88.18 -18.27
N THR A 379 -66.70 -88.86 -19.09
CA THR A 379 -67.19 -89.92 -20.01
C THR A 379 -67.75 -91.11 -19.23
N GLY A 380 -67.05 -91.58 -18.19
CA GLY A 380 -67.53 -92.64 -17.31
C GLY A 380 -68.84 -92.29 -16.61
N LEU A 381 -68.97 -91.06 -16.08
CA LEU A 381 -70.21 -90.56 -15.48
C LEU A 381 -71.38 -90.57 -16.47
N LYS A 382 -71.16 -90.17 -17.74
CA LYS A 382 -72.17 -90.25 -18.80
C LYS A 382 -72.57 -91.70 -19.13
N GLN A 383 -71.60 -92.61 -19.16
CA GLN A 383 -71.86 -94.04 -19.41
C GLN A 383 -72.66 -94.68 -18.27
N VAL A 384 -72.30 -94.39 -17.02
CA VAL A 384 -73.05 -94.82 -15.84
C VAL A 384 -74.47 -94.25 -15.86
N GLN A 385 -74.62 -92.95 -16.17
CA GLN A 385 -75.95 -92.33 -16.32
C GLN A 385 -76.77 -93.01 -17.40
N SER A 386 -76.19 -93.26 -18.58
CA SER A 386 -76.86 -93.96 -19.68
C SER A 386 -77.25 -95.39 -19.30
N ALA A 387 -76.41 -96.11 -18.57
CA ALA A 387 -76.68 -97.47 -18.12
C ALA A 387 -77.79 -97.50 -17.06
N ILE A 388 -77.83 -96.52 -16.15
CA ILE A 388 -78.94 -96.33 -15.19
C ILE A 388 -80.24 -96.05 -15.95
N SER A 389 -80.26 -95.13 -16.93
CA SER A 389 -81.46 -94.85 -17.73
C SER A 389 -81.92 -96.06 -18.56
N GLN A 390 -80.99 -96.87 -19.07
CA GLN A 390 -81.33 -98.12 -19.76
C GLN A 390 -81.91 -99.17 -18.80
N LEU A 391 -81.36 -99.30 -17.58
CA LEU A 391 -81.93 -100.14 -16.53
C LEU A 391 -83.33 -99.68 -16.11
N GLU A 392 -83.57 -98.37 -16.03
CA GLU A 392 -84.90 -97.82 -15.73
C GLU A 392 -85.91 -98.16 -16.82
N ALA A 393 -85.53 -97.95 -18.08
CA ALA A 393 -86.37 -98.33 -19.22
C ALA A 393 -86.64 -99.84 -19.26
N ALA A 394 -85.65 -100.67 -18.91
CA ALA A 394 -85.81 -102.12 -18.86
C ALA A 394 -86.67 -102.63 -17.68
N THR A 395 -87.00 -101.76 -16.71
CA THR A 395 -87.75 -102.14 -15.49
C THR A 395 -89.11 -101.47 -15.37
N ASP A 396 -89.55 -100.74 -16.40
CA ASP A 396 -90.84 -100.02 -16.46
C ASP A 396 -92.06 -100.91 -16.76
N GLY A 397 -91.84 -102.22 -16.89
CA GLY A 397 -92.88 -103.23 -17.10
C GLY A 397 -93.38 -103.37 -18.55
N LYS A 398 -92.75 -102.71 -19.54
CA LYS A 398 -93.18 -102.75 -20.96
C LYS A 398 -92.43 -103.73 -21.88
N GLY A 399 -91.94 -104.85 -21.32
CA GLY A 399 -91.49 -106.01 -22.12
C GLY A 399 -89.98 -106.15 -22.36
N ALA A 400 -89.14 -105.86 -21.37
CA ALA A 400 -87.70 -106.13 -21.44
C ALA A 400 -87.35 -107.59 -21.18
N THR A 401 -86.29 -108.08 -21.82
CA THR A 401 -85.77 -109.46 -21.65
C THR A 401 -84.73 -109.53 -20.52
N THR A 402 -84.43 -110.74 -20.03
CA THR A 402 -83.38 -110.93 -19.00
C THR A 402 -82.01 -110.51 -19.55
N GLU A 403 -81.84 -110.61 -20.86
CA GLU A 403 -80.66 -110.21 -21.63
C GLU A 403 -80.46 -108.68 -21.59
N ASP A 404 -81.52 -107.88 -21.69
CA ASP A 404 -81.46 -106.41 -21.61
C ASP A 404 -81.03 -105.94 -20.22
N LEU A 405 -81.55 -106.58 -19.17
CA LEU A 405 -81.16 -106.33 -17.78
C LEU A 405 -79.70 -106.71 -17.51
N GLN A 406 -79.24 -107.85 -18.05
CA GLN A 406 -77.85 -108.27 -17.94
C GLN A 406 -76.90 -107.33 -18.71
N ALA A 407 -77.27 -106.88 -19.90
CA ALA A 407 -76.47 -105.95 -20.71
C ALA A 407 -76.34 -104.59 -20.01
N ALA A 408 -77.43 -104.03 -19.51
CA ALA A 408 -77.43 -102.75 -18.82
C ALA A 408 -76.71 -102.82 -17.45
N SER A 409 -76.83 -103.94 -16.72
CA SER A 409 -76.09 -104.20 -15.48
C SER A 409 -74.58 -104.36 -15.72
N LYS A 410 -74.17 -105.07 -16.80
CA LYS A 410 -72.76 -105.16 -17.22
C LYS A 410 -72.19 -103.80 -17.63
N ALA A 411 -72.97 -103.00 -18.37
CA ALA A 411 -72.58 -101.65 -18.75
C ALA A 411 -72.41 -100.74 -17.52
N LEU A 412 -73.30 -100.86 -16.53
CA LEU A 412 -73.23 -100.12 -15.28
C LEU A 412 -72.03 -100.55 -14.42
N ALA A 413 -71.76 -101.85 -14.31
CA ALA A 413 -70.57 -102.38 -13.63
C ALA A 413 -69.26 -101.94 -14.31
N ALA A 414 -69.22 -101.94 -15.65
CA ALA A 414 -68.08 -101.45 -16.41
C ALA A 414 -67.88 -99.93 -16.20
N GLY A 415 -68.94 -99.14 -16.28
CA GLY A 415 -68.88 -97.69 -16.07
C GLY A 415 -68.49 -97.30 -14.64
N THR A 416 -68.98 -98.03 -13.63
CA THR A 416 -68.61 -97.79 -12.22
C THR A 416 -67.18 -98.24 -11.90
N ALA A 417 -66.70 -99.34 -12.51
CA ALA A 417 -65.31 -99.76 -12.40
C ALA A 417 -64.35 -98.76 -13.07
N GLN A 418 -64.70 -98.26 -14.27
CA GLN A 418 -63.94 -97.20 -14.95
C GLN A 418 -63.92 -95.90 -14.12
N MET A 419 -65.05 -95.54 -13.50
CA MET A 419 -65.14 -94.37 -12.63
C MET A 419 -64.29 -94.52 -11.36
N LYS A 420 -64.30 -95.69 -10.71
CA LYS A 420 -63.46 -95.99 -9.54
C LYS A 420 -61.97 -95.97 -9.89
N ALA A 421 -61.59 -96.53 -11.05
CA ALA A 421 -60.21 -96.44 -11.54
C ALA A 421 -59.78 -94.99 -11.82
N ALA A 422 -60.67 -94.15 -12.33
CA ALA A 422 -60.39 -92.73 -12.57
C ALA A 422 -60.39 -91.85 -11.29
N LEU A 423 -61.07 -92.26 -10.23
CA LEU A 423 -61.16 -91.53 -8.95
C LEU A 423 -60.16 -92.01 -7.88
N GLY A 424 -59.78 -93.30 -7.91
CA GLY A 424 -58.87 -93.93 -6.95
C GLY A 424 -57.39 -93.82 -7.29
N THR A 425 -57.07 -93.09 -8.35
CA THR A 425 -55.72 -92.82 -8.82
C THR A 425 -55.02 -91.80 -7.92
N GLU A 426 -53.75 -92.04 -7.60
CA GLU A 426 -52.88 -91.06 -6.91
C GLU A 426 -52.78 -89.76 -7.71
N GLU A 427 -53.09 -89.81 -9.00
CA GLU A 427 -53.21 -88.73 -9.96
C GLU A 427 -54.24 -87.67 -9.53
N VAL A 428 -55.39 -88.04 -8.95
CA VAL A 428 -56.41 -87.07 -8.48
C VAL A 428 -55.97 -86.35 -7.20
N LYS A 429 -55.29 -87.05 -6.28
CA LYS A 429 -54.70 -86.44 -5.07
C LYS A 429 -53.52 -85.54 -5.44
N SER A 430 -52.69 -85.98 -6.38
CA SER A 430 -51.60 -85.20 -6.95
C SER A 430 -52.12 -83.91 -7.58
N LEU A 431 -53.23 -83.98 -8.32
CA LEU A 431 -53.89 -82.79 -8.89
C LEU A 431 -54.27 -81.77 -7.80
N MET A 432 -54.91 -82.20 -6.71
CA MET A 432 -55.29 -81.30 -5.61
C MET A 432 -54.07 -80.71 -4.88
N SER A 433 -53.01 -81.49 -4.69
CA SER A 433 -51.76 -80.97 -4.12
C SER A 433 -51.06 -79.96 -5.04
N GLN A 434 -51.07 -80.20 -6.36
CA GLN A 434 -50.51 -79.30 -7.37
C GLN A 434 -51.28 -77.98 -7.41
N VAL A 435 -52.62 -78.00 -7.31
CA VAL A 435 -53.45 -76.80 -7.17
C VAL A 435 -53.01 -75.95 -5.97
N ASN A 436 -52.89 -76.55 -4.79
CA ASN A 436 -52.53 -75.82 -3.57
C ASN A 436 -51.11 -75.23 -3.65
N SER A 437 -50.17 -75.96 -4.25
CA SER A 437 -48.82 -75.46 -4.54
C SER A 437 -48.86 -74.26 -5.48
N MET A 438 -49.70 -74.30 -6.51
CA MET A 438 -49.82 -73.24 -7.51
C MET A 438 -50.43 -71.96 -6.92
N VAL A 439 -51.46 -72.06 -6.07
CA VAL A 439 -52.00 -70.91 -5.31
C VAL A 439 -50.93 -70.28 -4.43
N THR A 440 -50.15 -71.11 -3.72
CA THR A 440 -49.05 -70.64 -2.88
C THR A 440 -47.98 -69.90 -3.70
N THR A 441 -47.60 -70.44 -4.86
CA THR A 441 -46.69 -69.77 -5.80
C THR A 441 -47.29 -68.46 -6.32
N GLY A 442 -48.57 -68.43 -6.68
CA GLY A 442 -49.25 -67.20 -7.12
C GLY A 442 -49.24 -66.08 -6.07
N ASN A 443 -49.50 -66.42 -4.82
CA ASN A 443 -49.42 -65.48 -3.69
C ASN A 443 -47.99 -64.97 -3.46
N THR A 444 -46.99 -65.84 -3.64
CA THR A 444 -45.57 -65.47 -3.56
C THR A 444 -45.21 -64.45 -4.65
N LEU A 445 -45.63 -64.70 -5.91
CA LEU A 445 -45.42 -63.79 -7.03
C LEU A 445 -46.09 -62.41 -6.83
N MET A 446 -47.24 -62.36 -6.16
CA MET A 446 -47.90 -61.10 -5.81
C MET A 446 -47.08 -60.28 -4.80
N GLU A 447 -46.49 -60.91 -3.79
CA GLU A 447 -45.64 -60.21 -2.82
C GLU A 447 -44.29 -59.81 -3.43
N GLU A 448 -43.72 -60.63 -4.33
CA GLU A 448 -42.54 -60.25 -5.12
C GLU A 448 -42.82 -59.03 -6.01
N THR A 449 -43.97 -58.98 -6.67
CA THR A 449 -44.39 -57.83 -7.50
C THR A 449 -44.54 -56.55 -6.66
N LYS A 450 -45.06 -56.67 -5.42
CA LYS A 450 -45.18 -55.55 -4.48
C LYS A 450 -43.80 -55.08 -3.99
N THR A 451 -42.89 -56.00 -3.69
CA THR A 451 -41.50 -55.71 -3.34
C THR A 451 -40.78 -54.99 -4.48
N LEU A 452 -41.01 -55.42 -5.72
CA LEU A 452 -40.44 -54.81 -6.91
C LEU A 452 -40.94 -53.38 -7.14
N SER A 453 -42.24 -53.14 -6.92
CA SER A 453 -42.82 -51.79 -6.94
C SER A 453 -42.24 -50.88 -5.86
N GLY A 454 -42.04 -51.40 -4.64
CA GLY A 454 -41.39 -50.65 -3.56
C GLY A 454 -39.93 -50.29 -3.89
N THR A 455 -39.18 -51.24 -4.46
CA THR A 455 -37.78 -51.04 -4.87
C THR A 455 -37.66 -49.98 -5.97
N LEU A 456 -38.60 -49.94 -6.91
CA LEU A 456 -38.64 -48.95 -7.98
C LEU A 456 -38.85 -47.53 -7.42
N THR A 457 -39.83 -47.35 -6.53
CA THR A 457 -40.12 -46.03 -5.95
C THR A 457 -39.04 -45.57 -4.97
N GLU A 458 -38.64 -46.41 -4.01
CA GLU A 458 -37.70 -46.03 -2.95
C GLU A 458 -36.23 -46.08 -3.39
N GLY A 459 -35.86 -47.06 -4.22
CA GLY A 459 -34.48 -47.30 -4.64
C GLY A 459 -34.07 -46.56 -5.91
N ILE A 460 -35.01 -46.14 -6.75
CA ILE A 460 -34.73 -45.51 -8.05
C ILE A 460 -35.38 -44.12 -8.15
N GLU A 461 -36.70 -43.99 -8.03
CA GLU A 461 -37.41 -42.72 -8.28
C GLU A 461 -37.09 -41.60 -7.28
N LYS A 462 -37.11 -41.91 -5.98
CA LYS A 462 -36.77 -40.93 -4.94
C LYS A 462 -35.29 -40.47 -5.02
N PRO A 463 -34.30 -41.37 -5.13
CA PRO A 463 -32.91 -40.96 -5.34
C PRO A 463 -32.70 -40.16 -6.64
N LEU A 464 -33.41 -40.46 -7.74
CA LEU A 464 -33.36 -39.68 -8.98
C LEU A 464 -33.90 -38.26 -8.82
N THR A 465 -34.98 -38.10 -8.05
CA THR A 465 -35.52 -36.77 -7.72
C THR A 465 -34.53 -35.96 -6.91
N THR A 466 -33.87 -36.59 -5.93
CA THR A 466 -32.82 -35.96 -5.10
C THR A 466 -31.64 -35.54 -5.98
N ILE A 467 -31.16 -36.43 -6.86
CA ILE A 467 -30.13 -36.12 -7.85
C ILE A 467 -30.49 -34.88 -8.69
N GLY A 468 -31.73 -34.77 -9.16
CA GLY A 468 -32.19 -33.61 -9.93
C GLY A 468 -32.06 -32.29 -9.15
N GLN A 469 -32.46 -32.29 -7.88
CA GLN A 469 -32.36 -31.12 -6.99
C GLN A 469 -30.90 -30.75 -6.68
N THR A 470 -30.03 -31.74 -6.42
CA THR A 470 -28.60 -31.50 -6.18
C THR A 470 -27.92 -30.93 -7.42
N LEU A 471 -28.24 -31.42 -8.62
CA LEU A 471 -27.68 -30.91 -9.87
C LEU A 471 -28.13 -29.47 -10.17
N GLN A 472 -29.36 -29.08 -9.81
CA GLN A 472 -29.81 -27.69 -9.92
C GLN A 472 -29.02 -26.77 -8.99
N SER A 473 -28.82 -27.17 -7.73
CA SER A 473 -28.02 -26.42 -6.76
C SER A 473 -26.55 -26.28 -7.21
N MET A 474 -26.02 -27.34 -7.85
CA MET A 474 -24.70 -27.33 -8.46
C MET A 474 -24.59 -26.35 -9.62
N GLN A 475 -25.59 -26.25 -10.50
CA GLN A 475 -25.63 -25.26 -11.59
C GLN A 475 -25.60 -23.82 -11.07
N GLU A 476 -26.32 -23.54 -9.99
CA GLU A 476 -26.32 -22.23 -9.35
C GLU A 476 -24.95 -21.89 -8.73
N SER A 477 -24.33 -22.87 -8.07
CA SER A 477 -22.96 -22.74 -7.55
C SER A 477 -21.94 -22.49 -8.67
N LEU A 478 -22.04 -23.19 -9.80
CA LEU A 478 -21.17 -22.97 -10.97
C LEU A 478 -21.37 -21.58 -11.58
N LYS A 479 -22.60 -21.04 -11.59
CA LYS A 479 -22.88 -19.66 -12.03
C LYS A 479 -22.21 -18.64 -11.10
N ASN A 480 -22.21 -18.88 -9.80
CA ASN A 480 -21.53 -17.99 -8.84
C ASN A 480 -20.01 -18.01 -9.00
N ILE A 481 -19.42 -19.18 -9.31
CA ILE A 481 -17.98 -19.31 -9.63
C ILE A 481 -17.63 -18.53 -10.90
N ASP A 482 -18.44 -18.65 -11.95
CA ASP A 482 -18.28 -17.93 -13.23
C ASP A 482 -18.31 -16.39 -13.04
N ALA A 483 -19.27 -15.91 -12.24
CA ALA A 483 -19.36 -14.50 -11.87
C ALA A 483 -18.14 -14.03 -11.06
N ALA A 484 -17.67 -14.83 -10.10
CA ALA A 484 -16.48 -14.53 -9.32
C ALA A 484 -15.20 -14.49 -10.17
N GLN A 485 -15.05 -15.39 -11.15
CA GLN A 485 -13.95 -15.36 -12.11
C GLN A 485 -14.00 -14.07 -12.96
N THR A 486 -15.17 -13.67 -13.43
CA THR A 486 -15.34 -12.44 -14.22
C THR A 486 -14.97 -11.20 -13.38
N ALA A 487 -15.42 -11.14 -12.13
CA ALA A 487 -15.07 -10.06 -11.21
C ALA A 487 -13.55 -9.97 -10.97
N LEU A 488 -12.88 -11.12 -10.83
CA LEU A 488 -11.43 -11.20 -10.69
C LEU A 488 -10.69 -10.70 -11.95
N GLN A 489 -11.13 -11.10 -13.14
CA GLN A 489 -10.53 -10.63 -14.39
C GLN A 489 -10.63 -9.10 -14.51
N ASN A 490 -11.79 -8.53 -14.15
CA ASN A 490 -11.99 -7.08 -14.12
C ASN A 490 -11.12 -6.40 -13.08
N ALA A 491 -10.99 -6.96 -11.87
CA ALA A 491 -10.10 -6.43 -10.84
C ALA A 491 -8.63 -6.41 -11.33
N CYS A 492 -8.15 -7.49 -11.96
CA CYS A 492 -6.81 -7.56 -12.54
C CYS A 492 -6.60 -6.51 -13.64
N LYS A 493 -7.62 -6.26 -14.47
CA LYS A 493 -7.58 -5.20 -15.48
C LYS A 493 -7.45 -3.82 -14.82
N ASN A 494 -8.27 -3.52 -13.81
CA ASN A 494 -8.22 -2.24 -13.10
C ASN A 494 -6.85 -1.99 -12.45
N ILE A 495 -6.19 -3.04 -11.94
CA ILE A 495 -4.83 -2.92 -11.38
C ILE A 495 -3.81 -2.62 -12.46
N ASN A 496 -3.91 -3.25 -13.62
CA ASN A 496 -3.02 -2.91 -14.72
C ASN A 496 -3.20 -1.44 -15.16
N GLU A 497 -4.41 -0.89 -15.04
CA GLU A 497 -4.67 0.53 -15.25
C GLU A 497 -4.02 1.40 -14.15
N VAL A 498 -4.13 1.01 -12.87
CA VAL A 498 -3.47 1.68 -11.74
C VAL A 498 -1.95 1.63 -11.86
N VAL A 499 -1.37 0.45 -12.10
CA VAL A 499 0.07 0.25 -12.33
C VAL A 499 0.57 1.10 -13.51
N ALA A 500 -0.22 1.22 -14.57
CA ALA A 500 0.13 2.09 -15.69
C ALA A 500 0.16 3.57 -15.28
N SER A 501 -0.83 4.01 -14.48
CA SER A 501 -0.88 5.35 -13.90
C SER A 501 0.31 5.62 -12.97
N ASP A 502 0.60 4.71 -12.05
CA ASP A 502 1.70 4.86 -11.09
C ASP A 502 3.06 4.84 -11.79
N ASN A 503 3.22 4.06 -12.85
CA ASN A 503 4.42 4.11 -13.68
C ASN A 503 4.57 5.45 -14.41
N GLN A 504 3.48 6.14 -14.76
CA GLN A 504 3.56 7.53 -15.24
C GLN A 504 4.02 8.47 -14.12
N THR A 505 3.49 8.32 -12.90
CA THR A 505 3.90 9.11 -11.74
C THR A 505 5.38 8.90 -11.39
N ILE A 506 5.86 7.65 -11.38
CA ILE A 506 7.27 7.30 -11.18
C ILE A 506 8.15 7.95 -12.25
N LYS A 507 7.72 7.94 -13.52
CA LYS A 507 8.45 8.61 -14.61
C LYS A 507 8.53 10.13 -14.40
N ALA A 508 7.43 10.74 -13.98
CA ALA A 508 7.38 12.17 -13.68
C ALA A 508 8.31 12.50 -12.51
N ALA A 509 8.25 11.74 -11.41
CA ALA A 509 9.11 11.91 -10.25
C ALA A 509 10.59 11.73 -10.58
N LYS A 510 10.95 10.71 -11.38
CA LYS A 510 12.33 10.52 -11.87
C LYS A 510 12.82 11.71 -12.69
N THR A 511 11.95 12.28 -13.52
CA THR A 511 12.28 13.45 -14.35
C THR A 511 12.48 14.68 -13.47
N ALA A 512 11.59 14.93 -12.51
CA ALA A 512 11.76 16.01 -11.54
C ALA A 512 13.06 15.85 -10.73
N ALA A 513 13.32 14.66 -10.19
CA ALA A 513 14.56 14.36 -9.46
C ALA A 513 15.82 14.50 -10.33
N LYS A 514 15.75 14.15 -11.63
CA LYS A 514 16.85 14.38 -12.60
C LYS A 514 17.18 15.87 -12.65
N ASN A 515 16.16 16.69 -12.87
CA ASN A 515 16.30 18.13 -13.02
C ASN A 515 16.84 18.76 -11.74
N SER A 516 16.29 18.40 -10.58
CA SER A 516 16.80 18.85 -9.28
C SER A 516 18.23 18.38 -9.04
N SER A 517 18.59 17.13 -9.36
CA SER A 517 19.97 16.65 -9.25
C SER A 517 20.93 17.46 -10.11
N ASP A 518 20.53 17.81 -11.33
CA ASP A 518 21.38 18.58 -12.26
C ASP A 518 21.57 20.02 -11.74
N SER A 519 20.51 20.66 -11.23
CA SER A 519 20.58 21.98 -10.57
C SER A 519 21.45 21.96 -9.31
N ILE A 520 21.24 20.97 -8.42
CA ILE A 520 22.06 20.80 -7.22
C ILE A 520 23.53 20.58 -7.58
N ALA A 521 23.82 19.77 -8.61
CA ALA A 521 25.19 19.55 -9.06
C ALA A 521 25.84 20.83 -9.59
N ALA A 522 25.08 21.69 -10.28
CA ALA A 522 25.55 23.00 -10.70
C ALA A 522 25.86 23.91 -9.50
N SER A 523 24.96 23.97 -8.50
CA SER A 523 25.18 24.74 -7.26
C SER A 523 26.38 24.25 -6.46
N ILE A 524 26.54 22.92 -6.29
CA ILE A 524 27.73 22.33 -5.65
C ILE A 524 28.99 22.79 -6.37
N LYS A 525 29.03 22.70 -7.71
CA LYS A 525 30.20 23.09 -8.49
C LYS A 525 30.55 24.57 -8.28
N THR A 526 29.55 25.44 -8.25
CA THR A 526 29.73 26.88 -7.98
C THR A 526 30.27 27.12 -6.58
N LEU A 527 29.68 26.47 -5.56
CA LEU A 527 30.11 26.63 -4.17
C LEU A 527 31.50 26.02 -3.91
N GLU A 528 31.84 24.89 -4.55
CA GLU A 528 33.19 24.31 -4.49
C GLU A 528 34.24 25.24 -5.10
N ALA A 529 33.90 25.94 -6.20
CA ALA A 529 34.77 26.96 -6.78
C ALA A 529 34.96 28.16 -5.84
N LYS A 530 33.90 28.63 -5.18
CA LYS A 530 33.99 29.67 -4.13
C LYS A 530 34.84 29.19 -2.95
N TYR A 531 34.60 27.98 -2.44
CA TYR A 531 35.37 27.38 -1.35
C TYR A 531 36.85 27.29 -1.70
N ALA A 532 37.20 26.91 -2.94
CA ALA A 532 38.58 26.86 -3.40
C ALA A 532 39.28 28.22 -3.31
N GLY A 533 38.57 29.31 -3.56
CA GLY A 533 39.08 30.69 -3.49
C GLY A 533 39.36 31.23 -2.08
N ILE A 534 38.79 30.63 -1.03
CA ILE A 534 39.02 31.06 0.36
C ILE A 534 40.46 30.70 0.78
N SER A 535 41.22 31.69 1.25
CA SER A 535 42.64 31.50 1.59
C SER A 535 42.86 30.73 2.90
N ASP A 536 42.02 30.98 3.91
CA ASP A 536 42.05 30.27 5.20
C ASP A 536 40.91 29.24 5.27
N LYS A 537 41.25 27.95 5.20
CA LYS A 537 40.27 26.86 5.24
C LYS A 537 39.67 26.61 6.62
N ASN A 538 40.23 27.21 7.68
CA ASN A 538 39.71 27.08 9.04
C ASN A 538 38.78 28.23 9.44
N SER A 539 38.55 29.21 8.54
CA SER A 539 37.62 30.30 8.79
C SER A 539 36.18 29.78 8.97
N GLU A 540 35.36 30.51 9.71
CA GLU A 540 33.95 30.16 9.86
C GLU A 540 33.23 30.16 8.51
N GLU A 541 33.55 31.10 7.60
CA GLU A 541 33.04 31.12 6.23
C GLU A 541 33.37 29.81 5.47
N ALA A 542 34.61 29.32 5.56
CA ALA A 542 35.01 28.06 4.94
C ALA A 542 34.23 26.88 5.53
N LYS A 543 34.06 26.84 6.86
CA LYS A 543 33.27 25.79 7.54
C LYS A 543 31.79 25.84 7.14
N GLN A 544 31.19 27.03 7.08
CA GLN A 544 29.80 27.23 6.68
C GLN A 544 29.57 26.81 5.24
N LEU A 545 30.45 27.25 4.34
CA LEU A 545 30.38 26.89 2.92
C LEU A 545 30.57 25.38 2.71
N GLN A 546 31.48 24.76 3.47
CA GLN A 546 31.68 23.31 3.45
C GLN A 546 30.49 22.54 4.02
N SER A 547 29.82 23.07 5.05
CA SER A 547 28.53 22.55 5.53
C SER A 547 27.45 22.64 4.44
N SER A 548 27.31 23.78 3.75
CA SER A 548 26.36 23.94 2.65
C SER A 548 26.64 22.98 1.48
N ILE A 549 27.91 22.82 1.09
CA ILE A 549 28.31 21.84 0.06
C ILE A 549 27.96 20.41 0.52
N SER A 550 28.19 20.08 1.78
CA SER A 550 27.89 18.75 2.33
C SER A 550 26.37 18.49 2.37
N ALA A 551 25.59 19.51 2.72
CA ALA A 551 24.13 19.45 2.70
C ALA A 551 23.60 19.24 1.27
N LEU A 552 24.12 19.99 0.29
CA LEU A 552 23.76 19.82 -1.12
C LEU A 552 24.18 18.46 -1.68
N LYS A 553 25.36 17.96 -1.31
CA LYS A 553 25.78 16.58 -1.66
C LYS A 553 24.82 15.54 -1.11
N SER A 554 24.31 15.76 0.10
CA SER A 554 23.29 14.91 0.71
C SER A 554 21.96 15.00 -0.04
N ALA A 555 21.51 16.21 -0.39
CA ALA A 555 20.31 16.42 -1.21
C ALA A 555 20.43 15.78 -2.61
N LYS A 556 21.61 15.86 -3.24
CA LYS A 556 21.89 15.19 -4.51
C LYS A 556 21.83 13.66 -4.38
N ALA A 557 22.32 13.11 -3.28
CA ALA A 557 22.19 11.68 -3.02
C ALA A 557 20.73 11.24 -2.84
N SER A 558 19.88 12.11 -2.28
CA SER A 558 18.43 11.88 -2.18
C SER A 558 17.76 11.86 -3.55
N THR A 559 18.13 12.75 -4.48
CA THR A 559 17.59 12.73 -5.86
C THR A 559 18.07 11.51 -6.66
N ASP A 560 19.32 11.08 -6.46
CA ASP A 560 19.84 9.82 -7.01
C ASP A 560 19.06 8.60 -6.50
N SER A 561 18.54 8.64 -5.27
CA SER A 561 17.70 7.58 -4.72
C SER A 561 16.34 7.49 -5.44
N VAL A 562 15.73 8.62 -5.81
CA VAL A 562 14.48 8.66 -6.61
C VAL A 562 14.72 8.18 -8.05
N GLN A 563 15.87 8.51 -8.65
CA GLN A 563 16.28 8.00 -9.97
C GLN A 563 16.31 6.45 -10.03
N ASN A 564 16.64 5.81 -8.90
CA ASN A 564 16.75 4.37 -8.77
C ASN A 564 15.41 3.63 -8.54
N LEU A 565 14.29 4.35 -8.40
CA LEU A 565 12.96 3.72 -8.34
C LEU A 565 12.74 2.81 -9.55
N LYS A 566 12.11 1.66 -9.38
CA LYS A 566 11.77 0.76 -10.50
C LYS A 566 10.32 0.97 -10.90
N GLU A 567 10.04 0.85 -12.19
CA GLU A 567 8.65 0.75 -12.66
C GLU A 567 8.04 -0.55 -12.16
N LEU A 568 6.78 -0.47 -11.78
CA LEU A 568 5.96 -1.58 -11.36
C LEU A 568 5.64 -2.48 -12.55
N THR A 569 5.73 -3.79 -12.37
CA THR A 569 5.24 -4.77 -13.34
C THR A 569 3.79 -5.07 -13.08
N GLY A 570 2.94 -4.92 -14.10
CA GLY A 570 1.53 -5.27 -14.03
C GLY A 570 1.29 -6.79 -13.89
N ILE A 571 0.05 -7.15 -13.63
CA ILE A 571 -0.42 -8.53 -13.56
C ILE A 571 -0.54 -9.09 -14.98
N ASP A 572 0.15 -10.19 -15.26
CA ASP A 572 0.01 -10.94 -16.50
C ASP A 572 -1.31 -11.74 -16.51
N THR A 573 -2.37 -11.09 -17.03
CA THR A 573 -3.71 -11.69 -17.09
C THR A 573 -3.78 -12.91 -18.02
N THR A 574 -2.81 -13.11 -18.91
CA THR A 574 -2.75 -14.28 -19.80
C THR A 574 -2.34 -15.56 -19.07
N LYS A 575 -1.69 -15.43 -17.92
CA LYS A 575 -1.32 -16.55 -17.04
C LYS A 575 -2.38 -16.86 -15.99
N MET A 576 -3.47 -16.10 -15.94
CA MET A 576 -4.55 -16.40 -15.02
C MET A 576 -5.22 -17.72 -15.42
N PRO A 577 -5.44 -18.64 -14.47
CA PRO A 577 -6.22 -19.83 -14.73
C PRO A 577 -7.64 -19.43 -15.18
N THR A 578 -8.08 -19.92 -16.32
CA THR A 578 -9.49 -19.84 -16.74
C THR A 578 -10.21 -21.10 -16.29
N ILE A 579 -11.38 -20.93 -15.66
CA ILE A 579 -12.22 -22.07 -15.29
C ILE A 579 -13.13 -22.36 -16.48
N ASP A 580 -13.03 -23.57 -17.03
CA ASP A 580 -13.98 -24.06 -18.04
C ASP A 580 -15.27 -24.52 -17.35
N VAL A 581 -16.00 -23.55 -16.80
CA VAL A 581 -17.32 -23.77 -16.20
C VAL A 581 -18.33 -24.24 -17.24
N ASP A 582 -18.11 -23.99 -18.53
CA ASP A 582 -19.01 -24.38 -19.61
C ASP A 582 -18.97 -25.89 -19.85
N SER A 583 -17.78 -26.50 -19.85
CA SER A 583 -17.65 -27.96 -19.87
C SER A 583 -18.33 -28.62 -18.66
N LEU A 584 -18.23 -28.01 -17.47
CA LEU A 584 -18.90 -28.52 -16.26
C LEU A 584 -20.43 -28.37 -16.34
N LYS A 585 -20.93 -27.23 -16.81
CA LYS A 585 -22.37 -27.00 -17.06
C LYS A 585 -22.91 -27.99 -18.10
N ALA A 586 -22.17 -28.24 -19.18
CA ALA A 586 -22.53 -29.20 -20.23
C ALA A 586 -22.56 -30.64 -19.70
N GLY A 587 -21.58 -31.02 -18.88
CA GLY A 587 -21.56 -32.30 -18.17
C GLY A 587 -22.79 -32.47 -17.26
N ALA A 588 -23.10 -31.46 -16.45
CA ALA A 588 -24.28 -31.44 -15.57
C ALA A 588 -25.60 -31.57 -16.35
N ALA A 589 -25.73 -30.87 -17.48
CA ALA A 589 -26.91 -30.94 -18.35
C ALA A 589 -27.09 -32.32 -19.00
N THR A 590 -25.98 -32.93 -19.42
CA THR A 590 -25.98 -34.30 -19.97
C THR A 590 -26.44 -35.29 -18.92
N ILE A 591 -25.94 -35.17 -17.69
CA ILE A 591 -26.34 -35.99 -16.55
C ILE A 591 -27.83 -35.79 -16.23
N MET A 592 -28.34 -34.56 -16.19
CA MET A 592 -29.77 -34.28 -15.98
C MET A 592 -30.63 -34.97 -17.04
N THR A 593 -30.19 -34.94 -18.30
CA THR A 593 -30.89 -35.61 -19.42
C THR A 593 -30.93 -37.13 -19.21
N ASN A 594 -29.82 -37.73 -18.77
CA ASN A 594 -29.74 -39.15 -18.46
C ASN A 594 -30.63 -39.52 -17.27
N ALA A 595 -30.60 -38.73 -16.19
CA ALA A 595 -31.45 -38.93 -15.01
C ALA A 595 -32.95 -38.82 -15.35
N ALA A 596 -33.35 -37.83 -16.16
CA ALA A 596 -34.73 -37.68 -16.62
C ALA A 596 -35.17 -38.85 -17.52
N THR A 597 -34.28 -39.36 -18.36
CA THR A 597 -34.55 -40.55 -19.18
C THR A 597 -34.73 -41.79 -18.32
N LEU A 598 -33.91 -41.96 -17.27
CA LEU A 598 -34.03 -43.04 -16.31
C LEU A 598 -35.34 -42.96 -15.52
N GLN A 599 -35.73 -41.74 -15.11
CA GLN A 599 -36.98 -41.50 -14.39
C GLN A 599 -38.20 -41.84 -15.25
N LYS A 600 -38.25 -41.41 -16.52
CA LYS A 600 -39.32 -41.82 -17.45
C LYS A 600 -39.39 -43.34 -17.64
N SER A 601 -38.23 -44.00 -17.68
CA SER A 601 -38.16 -45.47 -17.79
C SER A 601 -38.69 -46.15 -16.53
N SER A 602 -38.35 -45.63 -15.34
CA SER A 602 -38.89 -46.07 -14.06
C SER A 602 -40.40 -45.88 -13.98
N GLU A 603 -40.91 -44.70 -14.33
CA GLU A 603 -42.35 -44.42 -14.32
C GLU A 603 -43.13 -45.35 -15.26
N ALA A 604 -42.57 -45.68 -16.42
CA ALA A 604 -43.17 -46.64 -17.34
C ALA A 604 -43.24 -48.06 -16.73
N LEU A 605 -42.19 -48.47 -16.02
CA LEU A 605 -42.15 -49.75 -15.30
C LEU A 605 -43.14 -49.76 -14.13
N SER A 606 -43.23 -48.65 -13.38
CA SER A 606 -44.18 -48.48 -12.27
C SER A 606 -45.64 -48.56 -12.75
N LYS A 607 -45.91 -48.19 -14.01
CA LYS A 607 -47.24 -48.33 -14.62
C LYS A 607 -47.51 -49.75 -15.15
N ALA A 608 -46.48 -50.54 -15.46
CA ALA A 608 -46.63 -51.92 -15.92
C ALA A 608 -46.89 -52.92 -14.77
N LEU A 609 -46.32 -52.67 -13.59
CA LEU A 609 -46.47 -53.48 -12.37
C LEU A 609 -47.93 -53.68 -11.91
N PRO A 610 -48.81 -52.66 -11.89
CA PRO A 610 -50.23 -52.82 -11.56
C PRO A 610 -50.99 -53.75 -12.50
N GLU A 611 -50.68 -53.75 -13.80
CA GLU A 611 -51.33 -54.64 -14.77
C GLU A 611 -50.90 -56.09 -14.54
N LEU A 612 -49.61 -56.32 -14.25
CA LEU A 612 -49.11 -57.64 -13.83
C LEU A 612 -49.80 -58.13 -12.55
N LYS A 613 -49.95 -57.25 -11.56
CA LYS A 613 -50.65 -57.56 -10.31
C LYS A 613 -52.12 -57.91 -10.53
N LYS A 614 -52.80 -57.23 -11.46
CA LYS A 614 -54.18 -57.53 -11.86
C LYS A 614 -54.28 -58.89 -12.54
N GLN A 615 -53.31 -59.23 -13.40
CA GLN A 615 -53.24 -60.55 -14.02
C GLN A 615 -53.04 -61.64 -12.95
N LEU A 616 -52.09 -61.48 -12.03
CA LEU A 616 -51.87 -62.41 -10.91
C LEU A 616 -53.11 -62.56 -10.01
N LYS A 617 -53.79 -61.46 -9.67
CA LYS A 617 -55.02 -61.48 -8.88
C LYS A 617 -56.17 -62.20 -9.59
N SER A 618 -56.28 -62.07 -10.91
CA SER A 618 -57.28 -62.82 -11.69
C SER A 618 -57.09 -64.33 -11.59
N ILE A 619 -55.88 -64.77 -11.22
CA ILE A 619 -55.56 -66.17 -11.00
C ILE A 619 -55.82 -66.61 -9.55
N GLU A 620 -55.53 -65.76 -8.56
CA GLU A 620 -55.97 -65.93 -7.17
C GLU A 620 -57.49 -66.12 -7.11
N ASP A 621 -58.25 -65.29 -7.81
CA ASP A 621 -59.73 -65.37 -7.84
C ASP A 621 -60.24 -66.67 -8.51
N ALA A 622 -59.41 -67.36 -9.31
CA ALA A 622 -59.73 -68.68 -9.86
C ALA A 622 -59.68 -69.81 -8.81
N GLU A 623 -59.07 -69.59 -7.64
CA GLU A 623 -59.09 -70.49 -6.49
C GLU A 623 -60.52 -70.78 -5.99
N GLY A 624 -61.43 -69.80 -6.12
CA GLY A 624 -62.86 -69.97 -5.79
C GLY A 624 -63.59 -71.01 -6.66
N VAL A 625 -63.07 -71.31 -7.85
CA VAL A 625 -63.56 -72.38 -8.73
C VAL A 625 -63.07 -73.75 -8.26
N LEU A 626 -61.92 -73.81 -7.58
CA LEU A 626 -61.28 -75.02 -7.07
C LEU A 626 -61.73 -75.40 -5.66
N ALA A 627 -62.15 -74.45 -4.84
CA ALA A 627 -62.83 -74.74 -3.57
C ALA A 627 -64.11 -75.60 -3.76
N GLN A 628 -64.77 -75.48 -4.92
CA GLN A 628 -65.87 -76.36 -5.33
C GLN A 628 -65.42 -77.80 -5.65
N ALA A 629 -64.13 -78.02 -5.98
CA ALA A 629 -63.56 -79.36 -6.18
C ALA A 629 -63.43 -80.16 -4.87
N GLY A 630 -63.57 -79.53 -3.69
CA GLY A 630 -63.75 -80.24 -2.41
C GLY A 630 -64.94 -81.23 -2.44
N GLN A 631 -65.91 -81.01 -3.34
CA GLN A 631 -67.02 -81.94 -3.60
C GLN A 631 -66.60 -83.25 -4.31
N LEU A 632 -65.38 -83.35 -4.84
CA LEU A 632 -64.85 -84.57 -5.46
C LEU A 632 -64.57 -85.66 -4.42
N SER A 633 -64.23 -85.27 -3.18
CA SER A 633 -64.07 -86.20 -2.06
C SER A 633 -65.41 -86.85 -1.67
N THR A 634 -66.51 -86.09 -1.66
CA THR A 634 -67.87 -86.60 -1.46
C THR A 634 -68.36 -87.46 -2.62
N LEU A 635 -67.93 -87.16 -3.86
CA LEU A 635 -68.23 -87.99 -5.03
C LEU A 635 -67.54 -89.36 -4.91
N THR A 636 -66.28 -89.39 -4.47
CA THR A 636 -65.54 -90.64 -4.25
C THR A 636 -66.28 -91.56 -3.26
N GLY A 637 -66.74 -91.02 -2.12
CA GLY A 637 -67.57 -91.79 -1.17
C GLY A 637 -68.92 -92.23 -1.74
N SER A 638 -69.57 -91.41 -2.57
CA SER A 638 -70.82 -91.77 -3.26
C SER A 638 -70.60 -92.87 -4.31
N VAL A 639 -69.45 -92.88 -4.98
CA VAL A 639 -69.05 -93.91 -5.95
C VAL A 639 -68.72 -95.23 -5.28
N ASP A 640 -68.05 -95.20 -4.13
CA ASP A 640 -67.82 -96.41 -3.34
C ASP A 640 -69.13 -97.01 -2.81
N GLN A 641 -70.06 -96.17 -2.34
CA GLN A 641 -71.42 -96.60 -1.98
C GLN A 641 -72.18 -97.16 -3.18
N LEU A 642 -72.08 -96.53 -4.36
CA LEU A 642 -72.70 -96.99 -5.59
C LEU A 642 -72.16 -98.35 -6.04
N ASN A 643 -70.84 -98.52 -6.04
CA ASN A 643 -70.17 -99.76 -6.41
C ASN A 643 -70.54 -100.91 -5.44
N ALA A 644 -70.66 -100.62 -4.14
CA ALA A 644 -71.14 -101.58 -3.14
C ALA A 644 -72.63 -101.93 -3.35
N GLY A 645 -73.47 -100.92 -3.62
CA GLY A 645 -74.89 -101.11 -3.95
C GLY A 645 -75.11 -101.94 -5.22
N MET A 646 -74.27 -101.76 -6.24
CA MET A 646 -74.31 -102.51 -7.50
C MET A 646 -73.86 -103.97 -7.36
N GLN A 647 -72.85 -104.24 -6.53
CA GLN A 647 -72.47 -105.62 -6.17
C GLN A 647 -73.62 -106.32 -5.42
N GLY A 648 -74.34 -105.58 -4.57
CA GLY A 648 -75.59 -106.05 -3.95
C GLY A 648 -76.72 -106.27 -4.96
N LEU A 649 -76.87 -105.40 -5.96
CA LEU A 649 -77.90 -105.49 -7.00
C LEU A 649 -77.74 -106.72 -7.91
N ASN A 650 -76.50 -107.08 -8.26
CA ASN A 650 -76.18 -108.32 -8.99
C ASN A 650 -76.62 -109.59 -8.23
N SER A 651 -76.83 -109.48 -6.92
CA SER A 651 -77.31 -110.56 -6.05
C SER A 651 -78.84 -110.55 -5.83
N ALA A 652 -79.55 -109.49 -6.25
CA ALA A 652 -80.93 -109.21 -5.82
C ALA A 652 -81.87 -108.74 -6.95
N ILE A 653 -81.84 -109.42 -8.10
CA ILE A 653 -82.69 -109.10 -9.28
C ILE A 653 -84.22 -109.14 -8.98
N GLY A 654 -84.66 -109.62 -7.81
CA GLY A 654 -86.08 -109.67 -7.40
C GLY A 654 -86.69 -108.39 -6.79
N THR A 655 -85.93 -107.40 -6.31
CA THR A 655 -86.46 -106.16 -5.66
C THR A 655 -86.01 -104.87 -6.36
N LEU A 656 -85.78 -104.99 -7.67
CA LEU A 656 -85.05 -104.06 -8.53
C LEU A 656 -85.65 -102.64 -8.63
N HIS A 657 -86.97 -102.50 -8.62
CA HIS A 657 -87.65 -101.23 -8.95
C HIS A 657 -87.44 -100.10 -7.92
N SER A 658 -87.48 -100.40 -6.62
CA SER A 658 -87.34 -99.36 -5.56
C SER A 658 -85.91 -98.84 -5.41
N ASN A 659 -84.92 -99.74 -5.50
CA ASN A 659 -83.50 -99.36 -5.38
C ASN A 659 -83.03 -98.56 -6.60
N LEU A 660 -83.60 -98.85 -7.78
CA LEU A 660 -83.31 -98.11 -8.99
C LEU A 660 -83.89 -96.69 -8.96
N ALA A 661 -85.09 -96.50 -8.42
CA ALA A 661 -85.66 -95.16 -8.22
C ALA A 661 -84.85 -94.31 -7.23
N THR A 662 -84.36 -94.90 -6.14
CA THR A 662 -83.44 -94.21 -5.21
C THR A 662 -82.10 -93.89 -5.88
N LEU A 663 -81.55 -94.83 -6.66
CA LEU A 663 -80.30 -94.66 -7.38
C LEU A 663 -80.38 -93.57 -8.46
N ASN A 664 -81.44 -93.57 -9.27
CA ASN A 664 -81.64 -92.54 -10.27
C ASN A 664 -81.85 -91.17 -9.61
N ASN A 665 -82.60 -91.07 -8.51
CA ASN A 665 -82.69 -89.81 -7.75
C ASN A 665 -81.34 -89.34 -7.18
N ALA A 666 -80.47 -90.26 -6.75
CA ALA A 666 -79.15 -89.95 -6.22
C ALA A 666 -78.10 -89.60 -7.29
N THR A 667 -78.37 -89.85 -8.57
CA THR A 667 -77.40 -89.66 -9.67
C THR A 667 -77.86 -88.67 -10.73
N SER A 668 -79.17 -88.54 -10.96
CA SER A 668 -79.78 -87.67 -11.98
C SER A 668 -79.50 -86.17 -11.78
N ALA A 669 -79.27 -85.70 -10.54
CA ALA A 669 -78.87 -84.33 -10.27
C ALA A 669 -77.35 -84.16 -10.12
N GLN A 670 -76.69 -85.16 -9.52
CA GLN A 670 -75.30 -85.11 -9.10
C GLN A 670 -74.33 -85.32 -10.28
N PHE A 671 -74.62 -86.25 -11.20
CA PHE A 671 -73.72 -86.53 -12.33
C PHE A 671 -73.70 -85.39 -13.36
N PRO A 672 -74.84 -84.82 -13.80
CA PRO A 672 -74.80 -83.64 -14.67
C PRO A 672 -74.09 -82.47 -14.01
N THR A 673 -74.22 -82.30 -12.70
CA THR A 673 -73.50 -81.26 -11.95
C THR A 673 -72.00 -81.52 -11.94
N ALA A 674 -71.55 -82.74 -11.67
CA ALA A 674 -70.13 -83.12 -11.72
C ALA A 674 -69.54 -83.00 -13.14
N ILE A 675 -70.28 -83.42 -14.18
CA ILE A 675 -69.88 -83.27 -15.59
C ILE A 675 -69.73 -81.79 -15.97
N ARG A 676 -70.68 -80.94 -15.57
CA ARG A 676 -70.56 -79.48 -15.76
C ARG A 676 -69.37 -78.91 -15.00
N GLY A 677 -69.11 -79.37 -13.77
CA GLY A 677 -67.94 -79.00 -12.97
C GLY A 677 -66.63 -79.35 -13.66
N ILE A 678 -66.46 -80.59 -14.13
CA ILE A 678 -65.28 -81.04 -14.88
C ILE A 678 -65.10 -80.25 -16.19
N THR A 679 -66.20 -79.96 -16.90
CA THR A 679 -66.16 -79.17 -18.14
C THR A 679 -65.78 -77.72 -17.86
N ALA A 680 -66.33 -77.11 -16.81
CA ALA A 680 -65.99 -75.76 -16.38
C ALA A 680 -64.54 -75.67 -15.90
N LEU A 681 -64.04 -76.69 -15.20
CA LEU A 681 -62.65 -76.79 -14.76
C LEU A 681 -61.68 -76.85 -15.94
N ASN A 682 -61.94 -77.74 -16.92
CA ASN A 682 -61.12 -77.81 -18.15
C ASN A 682 -61.16 -76.52 -18.96
N LYS A 683 -62.32 -75.87 -19.06
CA LYS A 683 -62.45 -74.57 -19.70
C LYS A 683 -61.69 -73.47 -18.93
N GLY A 684 -61.70 -73.54 -17.60
CA GLY A 684 -60.95 -72.65 -16.72
C GLY A 684 -59.44 -72.74 -16.94
N PHE A 685 -58.88 -73.96 -17.02
CA PHE A 685 -57.46 -74.15 -17.35
C PHE A 685 -57.11 -73.70 -18.77
N ALA A 686 -57.96 -73.96 -19.76
CA ALA A 686 -57.74 -73.44 -21.11
C ALA A 686 -57.71 -71.90 -21.14
N GLN A 687 -58.54 -71.23 -20.34
CA GLN A 687 -58.53 -69.78 -20.20
C GLN A 687 -57.28 -69.29 -19.44
N LEU A 688 -56.86 -70.02 -18.41
CA LEU A 688 -55.68 -69.71 -17.60
C LEU A 688 -54.37 -69.82 -18.42
N SER A 689 -54.25 -70.84 -19.27
CA SER A 689 -53.15 -70.99 -20.22
C SER A 689 -53.02 -69.76 -21.15
N GLY A 690 -54.13 -69.11 -21.53
CA GLY A 690 -54.09 -67.87 -22.32
C GLY A 690 -53.54 -66.66 -21.53
N TYR A 691 -53.76 -66.60 -20.22
CA TYR A 691 -53.16 -65.58 -19.34
C TYR A 691 -51.67 -65.84 -19.11
N ASN A 692 -51.26 -67.11 -19.08
CA ASN A 692 -49.86 -67.52 -18.88
C ASN A 692 -48.92 -67.03 -19.98
N ASP A 693 -49.34 -67.04 -21.24
CA ASP A 693 -48.52 -66.50 -22.35
C ASP A 693 -48.26 -65.00 -22.20
N SER A 694 -49.28 -64.25 -21.77
CA SER A 694 -49.16 -62.81 -21.52
C SER A 694 -48.27 -62.52 -20.29
N LEU A 695 -48.41 -63.33 -19.24
CA LEU A 695 -47.65 -63.22 -18.00
C LEU A 695 -46.16 -63.50 -18.22
N VAL A 696 -45.83 -64.59 -18.93
CA VAL A 696 -44.46 -64.96 -19.31
C VAL A 696 -43.84 -63.92 -20.23
N SER A 697 -44.59 -63.43 -21.21
CA SER A 697 -44.14 -62.36 -22.11
C SER A 697 -43.82 -61.08 -21.34
N GLY A 698 -44.69 -60.68 -20.41
CA GLY A 698 -44.48 -59.52 -19.54
C GLY A 698 -43.24 -59.66 -18.66
N ALA A 699 -43.08 -60.80 -17.98
CA ALA A 699 -41.95 -61.06 -17.10
C ALA A 699 -40.61 -61.14 -17.87
N ASN A 700 -40.60 -61.80 -19.04
CA ASN A 700 -39.42 -61.87 -19.90
C ASN A 700 -39.04 -60.50 -20.46
N LYS A 701 -40.01 -59.65 -20.79
CA LYS A 701 -39.75 -58.29 -21.27
C LYS A 701 -39.15 -57.40 -20.18
N LEU A 702 -39.57 -57.57 -18.93
CA LEU A 702 -38.93 -56.93 -17.78
C LEU A 702 -37.48 -57.42 -17.62
N LYS A 703 -37.27 -58.75 -17.70
CA LYS A 703 -35.95 -59.39 -17.59
C LYS A 703 -35.00 -58.94 -18.69
N SER A 704 -35.45 -58.88 -19.95
CA SER A 704 -34.63 -58.45 -21.09
C SER A 704 -34.26 -56.98 -21.06
N ASN A 705 -35.08 -56.12 -20.46
CA ASN A 705 -34.82 -54.68 -20.35
C ASN A 705 -33.93 -54.32 -19.15
N SER A 706 -33.82 -55.20 -18.15
CA SER A 706 -33.04 -54.94 -16.93
C SER A 706 -31.53 -54.73 -17.19
N PRO A 707 -30.85 -55.46 -18.11
CA PRO A 707 -29.46 -55.17 -18.48
C PRO A 707 -29.24 -53.76 -19.04
N THR A 708 -30.19 -53.24 -19.82
CA THR A 708 -30.13 -51.87 -20.36
C THR A 708 -30.21 -50.84 -19.24
N LEU A 709 -31.05 -51.09 -18.23
CA LEU A 709 -31.17 -50.23 -17.04
C LEU A 709 -29.85 -50.21 -16.24
N VAL A 710 -29.23 -51.38 -16.05
CA VAL A 710 -27.92 -51.54 -15.40
C VAL A 710 -26.82 -50.80 -16.19
N ALA A 711 -26.79 -50.93 -17.52
CA ALA A 711 -25.83 -50.21 -18.34
C ALA A 711 -26.00 -48.69 -18.25
N GLY A 712 -27.25 -48.21 -18.23
CA GLY A 712 -27.58 -46.79 -18.06
C GLY A 712 -27.11 -46.24 -16.71
N VAL A 713 -27.34 -46.96 -15.61
CA VAL A 713 -26.91 -46.49 -14.28
C VAL A 713 -25.40 -46.57 -14.08
N ASN A 714 -24.71 -47.55 -14.68
CA ASN A 714 -23.24 -47.61 -14.67
C ASN A 714 -22.61 -46.45 -15.46
N THR A 715 -23.24 -46.06 -16.57
CA THR A 715 -22.84 -44.87 -17.34
C THR A 715 -23.03 -43.60 -16.51
N LEU A 716 -24.18 -43.47 -15.82
CA LEU A 716 -24.44 -42.38 -14.88
C LEU A 716 -23.37 -42.33 -13.79
N GLN A 717 -23.09 -43.44 -13.10
CA GLN A 717 -22.06 -43.54 -12.06
C GLN A 717 -20.66 -43.15 -12.56
N SER A 718 -20.29 -43.61 -13.76
CA SER A 718 -19.00 -43.27 -14.36
C SER A 718 -18.89 -41.77 -14.64
N GLY A 719 -19.92 -41.16 -15.25
CA GLY A 719 -19.98 -39.72 -15.49
C GLY A 719 -19.96 -38.91 -14.18
N THR A 720 -20.64 -39.39 -13.14
CA THR A 720 -20.62 -38.81 -11.80
C THR A 720 -19.22 -38.84 -11.17
N ASN A 721 -18.51 -39.96 -11.27
CA ASN A 721 -17.15 -40.09 -10.74
C ASN A 721 -16.15 -39.20 -11.49
N GLN A 722 -16.31 -39.05 -12.81
CA GLN A 722 -15.51 -38.11 -13.61
C GLN A 722 -15.77 -36.67 -13.20
N LEU A 723 -17.04 -36.28 -13.03
CA LEU A 723 -17.43 -34.96 -12.54
C LEU A 723 -16.84 -34.69 -11.15
N ALA A 724 -16.96 -35.64 -10.22
CA ALA A 724 -16.42 -35.51 -8.87
C ALA A 724 -14.90 -35.37 -8.86
N SER A 725 -14.20 -36.14 -9.69
CA SER A 725 -12.74 -36.06 -9.84
C SER A 725 -12.29 -34.72 -10.45
N GLY A 726 -13.02 -34.26 -11.48
CA GLY A 726 -12.79 -32.96 -12.11
C GLY A 726 -13.00 -31.80 -11.14
N LEU A 727 -14.07 -31.84 -10.35
CA LEU A 727 -14.36 -30.81 -9.33
C LEU A 727 -13.36 -30.83 -8.17
N ASN A 728 -12.90 -32.00 -7.72
CA ASN A 728 -11.83 -32.09 -6.71
C ASN A 728 -10.50 -31.53 -7.23
N THR A 729 -10.17 -31.82 -8.49
CA THR A 729 -8.98 -31.27 -9.14
C THR A 729 -9.08 -29.75 -9.24
N LEU A 730 -10.22 -29.24 -9.72
CA LEU A 730 -10.51 -27.82 -9.80
C LEU A 730 -10.41 -27.15 -8.42
N GLY A 731 -11.04 -27.72 -7.39
CA GLY A 731 -11.02 -27.16 -6.04
C GLY A 731 -9.62 -27.12 -5.45
N SER A 732 -8.82 -28.17 -5.64
CA SER A 732 -7.42 -28.22 -5.18
C SER A 732 -6.55 -27.18 -5.88
N GLN A 733 -6.68 -27.05 -7.22
CA GLN A 733 -5.93 -26.06 -8.01
C GLN A 733 -6.33 -24.63 -7.65
N MET A 734 -7.63 -24.35 -7.53
CA MET A 734 -8.14 -23.02 -7.20
C MET A 734 -7.78 -22.61 -5.78
N SER A 735 -7.92 -23.51 -4.80
CA SER A 735 -7.55 -23.22 -3.41
C SER A 735 -6.05 -22.92 -3.29
N SER A 736 -5.20 -23.72 -3.96
CA SER A 736 -3.75 -23.48 -3.98
C SER A 736 -3.37 -22.19 -4.72
N GLY A 737 -3.99 -21.92 -5.87
CA GLY A 737 -3.73 -20.73 -6.67
C GLY A 737 -4.18 -19.45 -5.97
N SER A 738 -5.37 -19.46 -5.37
CA SER A 738 -5.89 -18.31 -4.60
C SER A 738 -5.13 -18.06 -3.31
N ALA A 739 -4.68 -19.10 -2.61
CA ALA A 739 -3.78 -18.95 -1.46
C ALA A 739 -2.44 -18.33 -1.87
N THR A 740 -1.88 -18.75 -3.00
CA THR A 740 -0.65 -18.16 -3.57
C THR A 740 -0.86 -16.69 -3.94
N LEU A 741 -1.98 -16.38 -4.60
CA LEU A 741 -2.34 -15.03 -4.98
C LEU A 741 -2.51 -14.12 -3.76
N ALA A 742 -3.22 -14.59 -2.72
CA ALA A 742 -3.40 -13.87 -1.46
C ALA A 742 -2.06 -13.62 -0.74
N ALA A 743 -1.16 -14.60 -0.74
CA ALA A 743 0.19 -14.42 -0.18
C ALA A 743 0.99 -13.35 -0.94
N ASN A 744 0.97 -13.38 -2.28
CA ASN A 744 1.62 -12.37 -3.11
C ASN A 744 0.98 -10.99 -2.94
N SER A 745 -0.34 -10.91 -2.80
CA SER A 745 -1.08 -9.69 -2.44
C SER A 745 -0.59 -9.13 -1.10
N GLY A 746 -0.40 -9.98 -0.08
CA GLY A 746 0.18 -9.58 1.19
C GLY A 746 1.58 -8.97 1.06
N ALA A 747 2.44 -9.57 0.23
CA ALA A 747 3.77 -9.03 -0.08
C ALA A 747 3.68 -7.69 -0.83
N LEU A 748 2.79 -7.56 -1.82
CA LEU A 748 2.60 -6.33 -2.59
C LEU A 748 2.11 -5.18 -1.72
N ARG A 749 1.14 -5.43 -0.82
CA ARG A 749 0.65 -4.44 0.16
C ARG A 749 1.75 -3.96 1.08
N SER A 750 2.61 -4.88 1.53
CA SER A 750 3.76 -4.54 2.36
C SER A 750 4.74 -3.65 1.60
N GLY A 751 5.10 -4.01 0.37
CA GLY A 751 6.00 -3.21 -0.48
C GLY A 751 5.45 -1.83 -0.84
N ALA A 752 4.14 -1.72 -1.09
CA ALA A 752 3.49 -0.42 -1.35
C ALA A 752 3.49 0.47 -0.09
N SER A 753 3.25 -0.12 1.08
CA SER A 753 3.29 0.60 2.37
C SER A 753 4.71 1.08 2.71
N GLU A 754 5.72 0.26 2.42
CA GLU A 754 7.14 0.65 2.58
C GLU A 754 7.51 1.81 1.64
N LEU A 755 7.09 1.77 0.36
CA LEU A 755 7.34 2.85 -0.58
C LEU A 755 6.65 4.16 -0.16
N GLN A 756 5.38 4.08 0.26
CA GLN A 756 4.66 5.24 0.78
C GLN A 756 5.37 5.86 1.99
N SER A 757 5.80 5.01 2.94
CA SER A 757 6.52 5.47 4.13
C SER A 757 7.85 6.13 3.77
N GLY A 758 8.65 5.51 2.90
CA GLY A 758 9.92 6.08 2.44
C GLY A 758 9.75 7.37 1.62
N ALA A 759 8.71 7.48 0.81
CA ALA A 759 8.40 8.71 0.08
C ALA A 759 8.00 9.86 1.04
N LYS A 760 7.24 9.55 2.09
CA LYS A 760 6.87 10.52 3.13
C LYS A 760 8.08 10.97 3.95
N GLU A 761 8.97 10.06 4.34
CA GLU A 761 10.22 10.40 5.03
C GLU A 761 11.10 11.32 4.16
N LEU A 762 11.18 11.06 2.86
CA LEU A 762 11.89 11.93 1.93
C LEU A 762 11.26 13.33 1.89
N ALA A 763 9.93 13.43 1.77
CA ALA A 763 9.21 14.70 1.76
C ALA A 763 9.44 15.51 3.04
N GLU A 764 9.33 14.87 4.20
CA GLU A 764 9.63 15.48 5.51
C GLU A 764 11.09 15.94 5.59
N GLY A 765 12.03 15.14 5.08
CA GLY A 765 13.44 15.48 5.00
C GLY A 765 13.72 16.70 4.11
N MET A 766 13.05 16.82 2.98
CA MET A 766 13.20 17.97 2.07
C MET A 766 12.58 19.23 2.67
N ALA A 767 11.41 19.13 3.32
CA ALA A 767 10.80 20.26 4.02
C ALA A 767 11.69 20.76 5.16
N LYS A 768 12.39 19.84 5.85
CA LYS A 768 13.39 20.20 6.86
C LYS A 768 14.62 20.88 6.24
N PHE A 769 15.13 20.37 5.11
CA PHE A 769 16.27 20.98 4.41
C PHE A 769 15.96 22.41 3.95
N ASP A 770 14.77 22.64 3.41
CA ASP A 770 14.29 23.97 3.04
C ASP A 770 14.27 24.91 4.27
N LYS A 771 13.52 24.52 5.30
CA LYS A 771 13.30 25.35 6.48
C LYS A 771 14.55 25.60 7.32
N GLU A 772 15.32 24.55 7.62
CA GLU A 772 16.47 24.63 8.52
C GLU A 772 17.80 24.89 7.80
N GLY A 773 17.86 24.61 6.49
CA GLY A 773 19.04 24.79 5.66
C GLY A 773 18.99 26.08 4.86
N THR A 774 18.16 26.14 3.82
CA THR A 774 18.17 27.25 2.85
C THR A 774 17.56 28.53 3.42
N SER A 775 16.35 28.48 3.99
CA SER A 775 15.69 29.69 4.53
C SER A 775 16.44 30.27 5.72
N LYS A 776 17.00 29.42 6.60
CA LYS A 776 17.80 29.89 7.75
C LYS A 776 19.13 30.49 7.32
N LEU A 777 19.79 29.91 6.32
CA LEU A 777 21.03 30.49 5.78
C LEU A 777 20.76 31.84 5.13
N LYS A 778 19.67 31.95 4.35
CA LYS A 778 19.23 33.20 3.75
C LYS A 778 18.95 34.27 4.80
N SER A 779 18.14 33.96 5.82
CA SER A 779 17.83 34.94 6.88
C SER A 779 19.07 35.40 7.64
N THR A 780 20.01 34.49 7.91
CA THR A 780 21.27 34.86 8.60
C THR A 780 22.11 35.83 7.76
N VAL A 781 22.17 35.62 6.44
CA VAL A 781 22.91 36.50 5.53
C VAL A 781 22.21 37.85 5.34
N GLU A 782 20.88 37.86 5.24
CA GLU A 782 20.11 39.10 5.14
C GLU A 782 20.18 39.93 6.43
N ASP A 783 19.91 39.31 7.59
CA ASP A 783 19.75 40.03 8.85
C ASP A 783 21.10 40.43 9.48
N GLU A 784 22.09 39.53 9.56
CA GLU A 784 23.33 39.80 10.32
C GLU A 784 24.40 40.50 9.49
N LEU A 785 24.57 40.10 8.22
CA LEU A 785 25.58 40.68 7.34
C LEU A 785 25.10 41.98 6.69
N GLY A 786 23.80 42.08 6.36
CA GLY A 786 23.19 43.30 5.83
C GLY A 786 23.34 44.47 6.81
N ASP A 787 22.88 44.30 8.05
CA ASP A 787 22.91 45.33 9.11
C ASP A 787 24.30 45.94 9.34
N VAL A 788 25.36 45.13 9.27
CA VAL A 788 26.74 45.59 9.49
C VAL A 788 27.26 46.40 8.30
N LEU A 789 26.90 46.00 7.07
CA LEU A 789 27.32 46.70 5.86
C LEU A 789 26.63 48.05 5.72
N ASP A 790 25.32 48.14 5.97
CA ASP A 790 24.58 49.40 5.92
C ASP A 790 25.15 50.44 6.91
N ARG A 791 25.64 49.98 8.07
CA ARG A 791 26.31 50.84 9.06
C ARG A 791 27.69 51.31 8.61
N ILE A 792 28.46 50.45 7.93
CA ILE A 792 29.77 50.81 7.37
C ILE A 792 29.60 51.88 6.28
N ASP A 793 28.63 51.70 5.38
CA ASP A 793 28.30 52.66 4.33
C ASP A 793 27.95 54.02 4.93
N VAL A 794 27.10 54.04 5.95
CA VAL A 794 26.76 55.28 6.67
C VAL A 794 27.97 55.93 7.35
N LEU A 795 28.88 55.16 7.94
CA LEU A 795 30.09 55.67 8.59
C LEU A 795 31.09 56.29 7.61
N THR A 796 31.12 55.83 6.36
CA THR A 796 31.95 56.40 5.29
C THR A 796 31.25 57.51 4.50
N SER A 797 29.98 57.78 4.79
CA SER A 797 29.21 58.82 4.11
C SER A 797 29.64 60.24 4.50
N GLU A 798 29.37 61.21 3.62
CA GLU A 798 29.65 62.65 3.85
C GLU A 798 28.96 63.20 5.11
N ASN A 799 27.88 62.57 5.60
CA ASN A 799 27.19 62.97 6.83
C ASN A 799 28.00 62.70 8.11
N CYS A 800 28.89 61.70 8.08
CA CYS A 800 29.72 61.30 9.22
C CYS A 800 31.10 61.95 9.22
N LYS A 801 31.49 62.61 8.11
CA LYS A 801 32.82 63.17 7.88
C LYS A 801 33.14 64.38 8.76
N TYR A 802 34.34 64.38 9.35
CA TYR A 802 34.85 65.53 10.11
C TYR A 802 35.68 66.45 9.23
N SER A 803 35.03 67.44 8.60
CA SER A 803 35.66 68.29 7.58
C SER A 803 36.26 69.61 8.11
N THR A 804 35.89 70.06 9.32
CA THR A 804 36.50 71.24 9.92
C THR A 804 36.44 71.29 11.45
N PHE A 805 37.51 71.79 12.10
CA PHE A 805 37.53 72.09 13.53
C PHE A 805 37.27 73.57 13.82
N SER A 806 37.85 74.49 13.05
CA SER A 806 37.68 75.94 13.29
C SER A 806 36.57 76.60 12.48
N GLY A 807 36.02 75.94 11.46
CA GLY A 807 35.10 76.51 10.48
C GLY A 807 35.71 76.45 9.08
N LYS A 808 34.88 76.53 8.04
CA LYS A 808 35.32 76.66 6.65
C LYS A 808 34.19 77.25 5.81
N ASP A 809 34.53 77.88 4.70
CA ASP A 809 33.52 78.30 3.74
C ASP A 809 32.76 77.09 3.14
N LYS A 810 31.48 77.27 2.82
CA LYS A 810 30.63 76.20 2.29
C LYS A 810 31.06 75.70 0.91
N ALA A 811 31.70 76.55 0.10
CA ALA A 811 32.23 76.20 -1.21
C ALA A 811 33.63 75.55 -1.14
N MET A 812 34.21 75.43 0.06
CA MET A 812 35.56 74.91 0.28
C MET A 812 35.51 73.50 0.85
N ASP A 813 36.28 72.58 0.30
CA ASP A 813 36.52 71.27 0.90
C ASP A 813 37.50 71.40 2.08
N GLY A 814 37.34 70.58 3.12
CA GLY A 814 38.10 70.68 4.35
C GLY A 814 38.55 69.34 4.90
N ASN A 815 39.75 69.32 5.48
CA ASN A 815 40.29 68.17 6.19
C ASN A 815 41.01 68.62 7.47
N VAL A 816 40.85 67.84 8.52
CA VAL A 816 41.38 68.12 9.85
C VAL A 816 42.23 66.96 10.33
N LYS A 817 43.41 67.28 10.84
CA LYS A 817 44.22 66.34 11.62
C LYS A 817 44.54 66.92 12.99
N PHE A 818 44.54 66.07 14.00
CA PHE A 818 44.90 66.47 15.36
C PHE A 818 46.28 65.91 15.68
N VAL A 819 47.17 66.73 16.23
CA VAL A 819 48.48 66.31 16.72
C VAL A 819 48.52 66.63 18.20
N ILE A 820 48.40 65.59 19.03
CA ILE A 820 48.39 65.69 20.48
C ILE A 820 49.77 65.30 21.00
N GLU A 821 50.47 66.26 21.57
CA GLU A 821 51.78 66.07 22.22
C GLU A 821 51.59 66.11 23.73
N THR A 822 52.03 65.06 24.43
CA THR A 822 52.05 65.06 25.89
C THR A 822 53.42 65.42 26.43
N ASP A 823 53.47 66.18 27.52
CA ASP A 823 54.71 66.60 28.18
C ASP A 823 55.62 65.40 28.49
N ALA A 824 56.93 65.58 28.29
CA ALA A 824 57.94 64.65 28.76
C ALA A 824 57.88 64.44 30.29
N ILE A 825 58.26 63.25 30.74
CA ILE A 825 58.43 62.92 32.16
C ILE A 825 59.94 62.87 32.43
N GLU A 826 60.46 63.97 32.93
CA GLU A 826 61.90 64.17 33.16
C GLU A 826 62.28 64.27 34.61
#